data_AF-A0A927N7S8-F1
#
_entry.id   AF-A0A927N7S8-F1
#
_cell.length_a   1.000
_cell.length_b   1.000
_cell.length_c   1.000
_cell.angle_alpha   90.00
_cell.angle_beta   90.00
_cell.angle_gamma   90.00
#
_symmetry.space_group_name_H-M   'P 1'
#
loop_
_entity.id
_entity.type
_entity.pdbx_description
1 polymer ?
#
loop_
_entity_poly.entity_id
_entity_poly.type
_entity_poly.pdbx_seq_one_letter_code
_entity_poly.pdbx_strand_id
1 'polypeptide(L)'
;MRKKLTIFVCFIMTICLGLALSACSSSQKKTDYGTLTVENVINLEVGESATLVPTFSISDKAEEITYTFDGEDISIENGVVTALVGNKSVTVTAKTAHHETTFTVSTLDYGLLTVENVIDLEIGKSAIINPTFSFPEKAEEITYIFDGEDISIEDGVVTALVGNKSVTVTAKTAHHETTFTVSTLDYGTLKVENVIDLEIGKSARLNAIFSILDKAEEITYIFDGEDISIEDGVVTALVGNKSVIVTAKTAHHETTFTVTTLDYGTLKVEDVLDLEIGKSITLVPTFSISDKAEEITYTFDGEDISIEDGVVTALVGNKSVTVTAKTTHHETTFIVTTLDYGTLTVENVIDLEIGKSATLNAIFSISDKAEEITYTFDGEDISIEDGEVTALVGNKSVTVTAKTAHHETTFTVSTLDYGTLKVDNVLDLEVGKSAIINPTFSFPEKAEEITYTFDGEDISIENGVVTALVGNKSVTVTAKTAHHETTFIVSTLDYGTLKVDDVLDLEVGKSAIINPTFSISDKAEEITYTFDGEDISIEDGVVTALVGNKSVTVTAKTAHHETTFTVVTVENRGELIVENTTAWVGYPAIDVYPKFTNSNYAEPVVYSCAQSGIEINGNLISVAQEGNYTVSAKTTYHSTTFTVSAKTVDTTHEWYVNNDRFNYKADTRLKKWQSEGIDNSTTIYIGDSFFDYSECWPDFETTHYVGKDAMCIGISGSKTYHWETWANGWLSKTAPKNVVMHIGTNNVSAGDTAENTFDSLKRMFTIMRARLPQTTFYWFSITRHDSTDAGVIAKNNVRDRVNEMMEKWCSERDYMVYVHTVDSIDGSMLRDGVHPKVEYYKIFVDAVAEAGIEINDLPENRKGIEVINQGYDYISYNATTKTVTGGIEYVAPYRAAGFVRKDGVFYKGNFSVSGTATIRQSTAEHLATANYWIGLFVSNNYHDTWYSKSKALPLGVMVFKGGVSQIRGYYADNNLTAGSLGAVVNNTFTYKIISYNGTIVLGINDTYKSFVDETSFKDTYFGINGENCTFELTMDFVTDADAIKKDLDDTLKLARPVIGAGSLEDITFAKTEEIGKTGKAFVSYGGKQLTDNYIISGKLDIYDSDMSKPNNQCPHIHIGFGTSTADRILLYDRSLSGNYELGLPYTYSTDGTDSFVKEQGKTLTIEWMVVKVNGNAFFYLDGELRAVYTGMSKTNGLLVGSEWNDSKFYDMKALSLELDSTLYQTEIAKYSSVISQYQNQTTNNKIRV
;
A
#
# COMPACT_ATOMS: atom_id res chain seq x y z
N MET A 1 54.45 18.11 18.89
CA MET A 1 55.37 16.94 18.88
C MET A 1 55.65 16.60 17.41
N ARG A 2 56.88 16.29 16.96
CA ARG A 2 57.49 14.94 16.77
C ARG A 2 56.52 13.86 16.25
N LYS A 3 56.87 12.95 15.31
CA LYS A 3 57.87 12.90 14.20
C LYS A 3 57.76 11.54 13.46
N LYS A 4 57.96 11.47 12.13
CA LYS A 4 58.09 10.23 11.30
C LYS A 4 56.76 9.42 11.16
N LEU A 5 56.59 8.45 10.24
CA LEU A 5 57.53 7.80 9.28
C LEU A 5 57.05 7.90 7.80
N THR A 6 57.32 6.91 6.93
CA THR A 6 57.45 7.08 5.46
C THR A 6 57.53 5.72 4.72
N ILE A 7 57.23 5.71 3.41
CA ILE A 7 57.68 4.80 2.31
C ILE A 7 56.78 3.63 1.83
N PHE A 8 56.93 3.37 0.52
CA PHE A 8 56.51 2.22 -0.30
C PHE A 8 55.09 2.26 -0.93
N VAL A 9 54.86 2.02 -2.22
CA VAL A 9 55.68 2.31 -3.44
C VAL A 9 54.78 2.34 -4.70
N CYS A 10 55.14 3.10 -5.74
CA CYS A 10 54.58 2.99 -7.11
C CYS A 10 55.72 3.19 -8.14
N PHE A 11 56.02 2.21 -9.01
CA PHE A 11 56.90 2.41 -10.18
C PHE A 11 56.82 1.24 -11.20
N ILE A 12 57.42 1.43 -12.38
CA ILE A 12 57.65 0.46 -13.48
C ILE A 12 56.42 0.13 -14.37
N MET A 13 56.15 1.02 -15.33
CA MET A 13 56.15 0.65 -16.76
C MET A 13 56.29 1.92 -17.62
N THR A 14 57.50 2.23 -18.09
CA THR A 14 57.71 3.21 -19.18
C THR A 14 59.00 2.92 -19.96
N ILE A 15 58.81 2.35 -21.15
CA ILE A 15 59.62 2.51 -22.38
C ILE A 15 61.16 2.40 -22.25
N CYS A 16 61.70 1.32 -22.82
CA CYS A 16 63.09 1.28 -23.27
C CYS A 16 63.25 2.00 -24.63
N LEU A 17 64.13 3.00 -24.73
CA LEU A 17 64.98 3.26 -25.90
C LEU A 17 66.05 4.33 -25.55
N GLY A 18 67.35 4.03 -25.69
CA GLY A 18 68.40 5.03 -25.37
C GLY A 18 69.81 4.45 -25.16
N LEU A 19 70.60 4.40 -26.23
CA LEU A 19 71.96 3.86 -26.32
C LEU A 19 73.01 4.40 -25.32
N ALA A 20 73.96 3.50 -24.97
CA ALA A 20 75.43 3.69 -24.94
C ALA A 20 76.23 3.77 -23.59
N LEU A 21 77.34 3.02 -23.58
CA LEU A 21 78.62 3.19 -22.85
C LEU A 21 78.65 3.14 -21.29
N SER A 22 79.18 2.04 -20.71
CA SER A 22 80.54 2.02 -20.12
C SER A 22 80.95 0.65 -19.48
N ALA A 23 82.24 0.32 -19.67
CA ALA A 23 83.08 -0.80 -19.21
C ALA A 23 82.73 -1.72 -17.98
N CYS A 24 82.99 -3.03 -18.18
CA CYS A 24 83.65 -4.02 -17.30
C CYS A 24 83.26 -4.16 -15.80
N SER A 25 83.01 -5.37 -15.26
CA SER A 25 84.00 -6.46 -15.25
C SER A 25 83.48 -7.83 -14.74
N SER A 26 84.13 -8.91 -15.23
CA SER A 26 84.35 -10.25 -14.63
C SER A 26 83.22 -11.03 -13.90
N SER A 27 82.70 -12.02 -14.65
CA SER A 27 82.60 -13.45 -14.25
C SER A 27 81.80 -13.89 -13.02
N GLN A 28 80.55 -14.30 -13.26
CA GLN A 28 80.19 -15.72 -13.26
C GLN A 28 79.08 -15.96 -14.29
N LYS A 29 79.24 -16.92 -15.21
CA LYS A 29 78.13 -17.37 -16.06
C LYS A 29 77.27 -18.33 -15.23
N LYS A 30 76.22 -17.79 -14.59
CA LYS A 30 75.04 -18.59 -14.25
C LYS A 30 74.52 -19.19 -15.57
N THR A 31 74.19 -20.48 -15.59
CA THR A 31 73.52 -21.07 -16.76
C THR A 31 72.20 -20.36 -16.91
N ASP A 32 71.99 -19.74 -18.08
CA ASP A 32 70.71 -19.16 -18.43
C ASP A 32 69.80 -20.27 -18.95
N TYR A 33 68.65 -20.44 -18.30
CA TYR A 33 67.60 -21.36 -18.72
C TYR A 33 66.46 -20.61 -19.44
N GLY A 34 66.52 -19.27 -19.51
CA GLY A 34 65.50 -18.43 -20.11
C GLY A 34 64.35 -18.13 -19.14
N THR A 35 63.13 -18.26 -19.62
CA THR A 35 61.88 -17.92 -18.92
C THR A 35 60.79 -18.92 -19.27
N LEU A 36 60.01 -19.34 -18.26
CA LEU A 36 58.75 -20.07 -18.45
C LEU A 36 57.58 -19.09 -18.47
N THR A 37 56.70 -19.22 -19.45
CA THR A 37 55.39 -18.55 -19.51
C THR A 37 54.30 -19.58 -19.76
N VAL A 38 53.17 -19.44 -19.04
CA VAL A 38 51.93 -20.17 -19.29
C VAL A 38 50.86 -19.10 -19.53
N GLU A 39 50.00 -19.27 -20.54
CA GLU A 39 48.92 -18.33 -20.81
C GLU A 39 47.77 -18.51 -19.83
N ASN A 40 47.02 -17.44 -19.55
CA ASN A 40 45.81 -17.52 -18.73
C ASN A 40 44.73 -18.31 -19.46
N VAL A 41 44.04 -19.21 -18.75
CA VAL A 41 42.82 -19.85 -19.25
C VAL A 41 41.65 -18.98 -18.80
N ILE A 42 40.74 -18.66 -19.71
CA ILE A 42 39.60 -17.77 -19.45
C ILE A 42 38.31 -18.36 -19.99
N ASN A 43 37.21 -18.09 -19.28
CA ASN A 43 35.83 -18.48 -19.62
C ASN A 43 35.59 -20.00 -19.76
N LEU A 44 36.35 -20.82 -19.03
CA LEU A 44 36.22 -22.29 -19.07
C LEU A 44 34.88 -22.73 -18.46
N GLU A 45 34.03 -23.43 -19.23
CA GLU A 45 32.72 -23.89 -18.73
C GLU A 45 32.84 -25.01 -17.71
N VAL A 46 31.84 -25.18 -16.82
CA VAL A 46 31.89 -26.21 -15.77
C VAL A 46 31.86 -27.61 -16.40
N GLY A 47 32.89 -28.41 -16.12
CA GLY A 47 33.15 -29.70 -16.77
C GLY A 47 33.93 -29.61 -18.09
N GLU A 48 34.24 -28.41 -18.59
CA GLU A 48 35.13 -28.21 -19.73
C GLU A 48 36.60 -28.31 -19.32
N SER A 49 37.44 -28.86 -20.21
CA SER A 49 38.87 -29.07 -19.98
C SER A 49 39.74 -28.35 -21.03
N ALA A 50 40.72 -27.55 -20.58
CA ALA A 50 41.70 -26.87 -21.43
C ALA A 50 43.11 -27.41 -21.22
N THR A 51 43.85 -27.65 -22.31
CA THR A 51 45.27 -28.05 -22.25
C THR A 51 46.16 -26.82 -22.01
N LEU A 52 46.98 -26.86 -20.96
CA LEU A 52 47.95 -25.82 -20.64
C LEU A 52 49.14 -25.90 -21.61
N VAL A 53 49.53 -24.78 -22.20
CA VAL A 53 50.63 -24.71 -23.19
C VAL A 53 51.83 -23.94 -22.59
N PRO A 54 52.68 -24.60 -21.77
CA PRO A 54 53.86 -23.96 -21.20
C PRO A 54 54.94 -23.71 -22.26
N THR A 55 55.39 -22.47 -22.37
CA THR A 55 56.46 -22.06 -23.29
C THR A 55 57.72 -21.70 -22.52
N PHE A 56 58.83 -22.37 -22.85
CA PHE A 56 60.18 -22.00 -22.40
C PHE A 56 60.87 -21.19 -23.50
N SER A 57 61.42 -20.02 -23.19
CA SER A 57 62.16 -19.18 -24.16
C SER A 57 63.49 -19.79 -24.64
N ILE A 58 63.92 -20.91 -24.04
CA ILE A 58 64.99 -21.77 -24.54
C ILE A 58 64.46 -23.22 -24.56
N SER A 59 64.09 -23.73 -25.75
CA SER A 59 63.53 -25.08 -25.95
C SER A 59 64.37 -26.19 -25.31
N ASP A 60 65.69 -26.10 -25.49
CA ASP A 60 66.69 -27.09 -25.06
C ASP A 60 66.95 -27.04 -23.54
N LYS A 61 66.11 -26.29 -22.81
CA LYS A 61 66.10 -26.09 -21.36
C LYS A 61 64.71 -26.28 -20.75
N ALA A 62 63.73 -26.80 -21.51
CA ALA A 62 62.43 -27.18 -20.98
C ALA A 62 62.57 -28.23 -19.86
N GLU A 63 61.77 -28.08 -18.81
CA GLU A 63 61.76 -28.92 -17.61
C GLU A 63 60.34 -29.42 -17.31
N GLU A 64 60.24 -30.45 -16.47
CA GLU A 64 58.96 -30.92 -15.94
C GLU A 64 58.34 -29.85 -15.02
N ILE A 65 57.03 -29.61 -15.18
CA ILE A 65 56.29 -28.56 -14.47
C ILE A 65 55.34 -29.20 -13.46
N THR A 66 55.44 -28.75 -12.21
CA THR A 66 54.43 -28.98 -11.18
C THR A 66 53.49 -27.78 -11.15
N TYR A 67 52.18 -28.03 -11.03
CA TYR A 67 51.15 -27.01 -10.87
C TYR A 67 50.62 -27.04 -9.43
N THR A 68 50.43 -25.87 -8.81
CA THR A 68 49.84 -25.75 -7.47
C THR A 68 48.89 -24.56 -7.40
N PHE A 69 47.73 -24.76 -6.79
CA PHE A 69 46.69 -23.77 -6.54
C PHE A 69 45.95 -24.12 -5.24
N ASP A 70 45.18 -23.17 -4.71
CA ASP A 70 44.33 -23.37 -3.52
C ASP A 70 42.86 -23.49 -3.93
N GLY A 71 42.08 -24.33 -3.22
CA GLY A 71 40.64 -24.53 -3.44
C GLY A 71 40.29 -25.77 -4.29
N GLU A 72 38.99 -26.03 -4.41
CA GLU A 72 38.42 -27.18 -5.15
C GLU A 72 37.65 -26.72 -6.41
N ASP A 73 37.76 -25.43 -6.77
CA ASP A 73 37.04 -24.80 -7.89
C ASP A 73 37.51 -25.29 -9.28
N ILE A 74 38.72 -25.87 -9.38
CA ILE A 74 39.32 -26.46 -10.59
C ILE A 74 40.11 -27.74 -10.25
N SER A 75 40.42 -28.56 -11.25
CA SER A 75 41.42 -29.65 -11.16
C SER A 75 42.46 -29.55 -12.27
N ILE A 76 43.71 -29.95 -12.00
CA ILE A 76 44.79 -29.99 -13.00
C ILE A 76 45.47 -31.36 -12.98
N GLU A 77 45.35 -32.11 -14.06
CA GLU A 77 46.02 -33.41 -14.25
C GLU A 77 46.75 -33.46 -15.59
N ASN A 78 47.98 -33.98 -15.60
CA ASN A 78 48.79 -34.20 -16.81
C ASN A 78 48.96 -32.97 -17.74
N GLY A 79 48.83 -31.75 -17.20
CA GLY A 79 48.88 -30.50 -17.98
C GLY A 79 47.54 -30.07 -18.58
N VAL A 80 46.43 -30.70 -18.21
CA VAL A 80 45.06 -30.29 -18.57
C VAL A 80 44.38 -29.74 -17.31
N VAL A 81 43.78 -28.55 -17.41
CA VAL A 81 42.91 -27.97 -16.36
C VAL A 81 41.45 -28.22 -16.69
N THR A 82 40.62 -28.51 -15.69
CA THR A 82 39.16 -28.65 -15.82
C THR A 82 38.48 -27.75 -14.79
N ALA A 83 37.42 -27.04 -15.18
CA ALA A 83 36.63 -26.24 -14.25
C ALA A 83 35.61 -27.11 -13.50
N LEU A 84 35.49 -26.91 -12.18
CA LEU A 84 34.57 -27.66 -11.32
C LEU A 84 33.45 -26.78 -10.73
N VAL A 85 33.67 -25.46 -10.61
CA VAL A 85 32.70 -24.50 -10.08
C VAL A 85 32.70 -23.21 -10.91
N GLY A 86 31.54 -22.75 -11.35
CA GLY A 86 31.37 -21.49 -12.10
C GLY A 86 31.58 -20.23 -11.25
N ASN A 87 31.73 -19.06 -11.88
CA ASN A 87 31.99 -17.78 -11.22
C ASN A 87 33.31 -17.71 -10.41
N LYS A 88 34.34 -18.46 -10.82
CA LYS A 88 35.64 -18.55 -10.11
C LYS A 88 36.81 -18.04 -10.93
N SER A 89 37.83 -17.56 -10.22
CA SER A 89 39.13 -17.19 -10.78
C SER A 89 40.24 -17.70 -9.85
N VAL A 90 40.88 -18.78 -10.26
CA VAL A 90 41.93 -19.48 -9.49
C VAL A 90 43.30 -19.06 -10.00
N THR A 91 44.20 -18.68 -9.10
CA THR A 91 45.60 -18.39 -9.44
C THR A 91 46.42 -19.66 -9.33
N VAL A 92 47.04 -20.09 -10.42
CA VAL A 92 47.83 -21.31 -10.52
C VAL A 92 49.31 -20.95 -10.64
N THR A 93 50.13 -21.53 -9.77
CA THR A 93 51.59 -21.45 -9.85
C THR A 93 52.11 -22.62 -10.66
N ALA A 94 52.84 -22.34 -11.74
CA ALA A 94 53.58 -23.32 -12.55
C ALA A 94 55.07 -23.25 -12.20
N LYS A 95 55.65 -24.37 -11.77
CA LYS A 95 56.98 -24.43 -11.15
C LYS A 95 57.84 -25.56 -11.69
N THR A 96 59.13 -25.27 -11.92
CA THR A 96 60.17 -26.24 -12.32
C THR A 96 61.36 -26.17 -11.34
N ALA A 97 62.48 -26.80 -11.67
CA ALA A 97 63.71 -26.68 -10.88
C ALA A 97 64.37 -25.30 -11.00
N HIS A 98 64.19 -24.59 -12.13
CA HIS A 98 64.83 -23.30 -12.41
C HIS A 98 63.86 -22.14 -12.70
N HIS A 99 62.55 -22.40 -12.87
CA HIS A 99 61.54 -21.38 -13.16
C HIS A 99 60.31 -21.48 -12.26
N GLU A 100 59.65 -20.35 -12.06
CA GLU A 100 58.39 -20.23 -11.33
C GLU A 100 57.61 -19.06 -11.96
N THR A 101 56.34 -19.29 -12.29
CA THR A 101 55.44 -18.29 -12.88
C THR A 101 54.01 -18.55 -12.44
N THR A 102 53.15 -17.54 -12.54
CA THR A 102 51.73 -17.61 -12.14
C THR A 102 50.83 -17.20 -13.28
N PHE A 103 49.77 -17.96 -13.51
CA PHE A 103 48.71 -17.65 -14.48
C PHE A 103 47.35 -17.81 -13.79
N THR A 104 46.30 -17.23 -14.34
CA THR A 104 44.93 -17.39 -13.84
C THR A 104 44.14 -18.36 -14.69
N VAL A 105 43.29 -19.15 -14.04
CA VAL A 105 42.21 -19.92 -14.66
C VAL A 105 40.91 -19.29 -14.20
N SER A 106 40.22 -18.57 -15.08
CA SER A 106 38.84 -18.12 -14.80
C SER A 106 37.85 -19.02 -15.53
N THR A 107 36.83 -19.44 -14.79
CA THR A 107 35.70 -20.20 -15.36
C THR A 107 34.77 -19.26 -16.12
N LEU A 108 33.74 -19.80 -16.77
CA LEU A 108 32.66 -18.96 -17.30
C LEU A 108 31.97 -18.20 -16.14
N ASP A 109 31.64 -16.95 -16.41
CA ASP A 109 30.93 -16.04 -15.52
C ASP A 109 29.43 -16.06 -15.87
N TYR A 110 28.64 -16.64 -14.98
CA TYR A 110 27.18 -16.73 -14.96
C TYR A 110 26.55 -15.52 -14.22
N GLY A 111 27.36 -14.70 -13.56
CA GLY A 111 26.94 -13.45 -12.93
C GLY A 111 26.55 -13.59 -11.46
N LEU A 112 25.61 -12.75 -11.04
CA LEU A 112 25.05 -12.71 -9.68
C LEU A 112 23.55 -12.97 -9.73
N LEU A 113 23.07 -13.84 -8.84
CA LEU A 113 21.65 -13.93 -8.49
C LEU A 113 21.38 -13.06 -7.25
N THR A 114 20.50 -12.08 -7.39
CA THR A 114 19.99 -11.25 -6.29
C THR A 114 18.49 -11.44 -6.15
N VAL A 115 18.02 -11.62 -4.91
CA VAL A 115 16.59 -11.69 -4.57
C VAL A 115 16.36 -10.67 -3.45
N GLU A 116 15.32 -9.85 -3.59
CA GLU A 116 14.96 -8.86 -2.57
C GLU A 116 14.22 -9.49 -1.38
N ASN A 117 14.30 -8.84 -0.22
CA ASN A 117 13.50 -9.24 0.94
C ASN A 117 12.03 -8.90 0.71
N VAL A 118 11.14 -9.85 0.97
CA VAL A 118 9.70 -9.58 1.02
C VAL A 118 9.38 -9.12 2.44
N ILE A 119 8.89 -7.90 2.60
CA ILE A 119 8.61 -7.30 3.91
C ILE A 119 7.13 -7.03 4.10
N ASP A 120 6.70 -7.09 5.37
CA ASP A 120 5.38 -6.70 5.85
C ASP A 120 4.20 -7.37 5.13
N LEU A 121 4.38 -8.62 4.69
CA LEU A 121 3.35 -9.39 3.99
C LEU A 121 2.18 -9.73 4.92
N GLU A 122 0.98 -9.23 4.61
CA GLU A 122 -0.25 -9.50 5.37
C GLU A 122 -0.72 -10.96 5.20
N ILE A 123 -1.34 -11.53 6.24
CA ILE A 123 -1.76 -12.95 6.25
C ILE A 123 -2.75 -13.22 5.11
N GLY A 124 -2.52 -14.31 4.36
CA GLY A 124 -3.31 -14.68 3.19
C GLY A 124 -3.11 -13.77 1.98
N LYS A 125 -2.12 -12.85 2.02
CA LYS A 125 -1.60 -12.18 0.83
C LYS A 125 -0.39 -12.91 0.28
N SER A 126 -0.19 -12.71 -1.01
CA SER A 126 0.93 -13.28 -1.76
C SER A 126 1.74 -12.18 -2.42
N ALA A 127 3.06 -12.37 -2.48
CA ALA A 127 4.00 -11.50 -3.18
C ALA A 127 4.80 -12.32 -4.21
N ILE A 128 5.06 -11.73 -5.37
CA ILE A 128 5.93 -12.34 -6.38
C ILE A 128 7.38 -12.14 -5.92
N ILE A 129 8.14 -13.22 -5.82
CA ILE A 129 9.58 -13.17 -5.62
C ILE A 129 10.19 -12.78 -6.97
N ASN A 130 10.95 -11.68 -7.01
CA ASN A 130 11.57 -11.18 -8.25
C ASN A 130 13.08 -11.47 -8.27
N PRO A 131 13.52 -12.70 -8.58
CA PRO A 131 14.94 -13.00 -8.72
C PRO A 131 15.52 -12.30 -9.95
N THR A 132 16.64 -11.61 -9.76
CA THR A 132 17.38 -10.95 -10.84
C THR A 132 18.73 -11.63 -11.04
N PHE A 133 18.99 -12.12 -12.25
CA PHE A 133 20.33 -12.53 -12.69
C PHE A 133 21.02 -11.34 -13.37
N SER A 134 22.28 -11.06 -13.05
CA SER A 134 23.03 -9.97 -13.69
C SER A 134 23.34 -10.22 -15.18
N PHE A 135 23.24 -11.47 -15.63
CA PHE A 135 23.24 -11.89 -17.03
C PHE A 135 21.93 -12.65 -17.32
N PRO A 136 20.85 -11.96 -17.75
CA PRO A 136 19.54 -12.58 -17.99
C PRO A 136 19.57 -13.71 -19.03
N GLU A 137 20.51 -13.67 -19.97
CA GLU A 137 20.75 -14.74 -20.96
C GLU A 137 21.38 -16.02 -20.36
N LYS A 138 21.69 -16.00 -19.07
CA LYS A 138 22.16 -17.14 -18.26
C LYS A 138 21.27 -17.41 -17.03
N ALA A 139 20.02 -16.94 -17.07
CA ALA A 139 19.07 -17.24 -16.01
C ALA A 139 18.84 -18.75 -15.87
N GLU A 140 18.79 -19.23 -14.64
CA GLU A 140 18.64 -20.63 -14.27
C GLU A 140 17.34 -20.86 -13.48
N GLU A 141 16.86 -22.10 -13.47
CA GLU A 141 15.74 -22.51 -12.61
C GLU A 141 16.13 -22.40 -11.12
N ILE A 142 15.27 -21.77 -10.32
CA ILE A 142 15.52 -21.48 -8.90
C ILE A 142 14.69 -22.41 -8.02
N THR A 143 15.36 -23.19 -7.18
CA THR A 143 14.75 -23.87 -6.04
C THR A 143 14.77 -22.95 -4.82
N TYR A 144 13.62 -22.81 -4.15
CA TYR A 144 13.50 -22.10 -2.88
C TYR A 144 13.49 -23.09 -1.71
N ILE A 145 14.30 -22.84 -0.68
CA ILE A 145 14.48 -23.72 0.48
C ILE A 145 14.30 -22.90 1.76
N PHE A 146 13.39 -23.32 2.64
CA PHE A 146 13.10 -22.68 3.93
C PHE A 146 12.55 -23.71 4.93
N ASP A 147 12.60 -23.39 6.22
CA ASP A 147 12.08 -24.23 7.30
C ASP A 147 10.79 -23.64 7.88
N GLY A 148 9.80 -24.49 8.17
CA GLY A 148 8.57 -24.14 8.89
C GLY A 148 7.31 -23.98 8.03
N GLU A 149 6.19 -23.69 8.67
CA GLU A 149 4.84 -23.59 8.07
C GLU A 149 4.29 -22.13 8.09
N ASP A 150 5.14 -21.15 8.42
CA ASP A 150 4.75 -19.74 8.55
C ASP A 150 4.51 -19.04 7.19
N ILE A 151 5.07 -19.60 6.12
CA ILE A 151 4.91 -19.19 4.72
C ILE A 151 4.77 -20.41 3.81
N SER A 152 4.31 -20.19 2.57
CA SER A 152 4.41 -21.15 1.46
C SER A 152 5.01 -20.47 0.23
N ILE A 153 5.69 -21.23 -0.64
CA ILE A 153 6.24 -20.73 -1.90
C ILE A 153 5.90 -21.73 -3.02
N GLU A 154 5.15 -21.27 -4.03
CA GLU A 154 4.79 -22.03 -5.23
C GLU A 154 4.98 -21.14 -6.47
N ASP A 155 5.54 -21.67 -7.55
CA ASP A 155 5.79 -20.97 -8.83
C ASP A 155 6.43 -19.56 -8.72
N GLY A 156 7.33 -19.36 -7.73
CA GLY A 156 7.99 -18.09 -7.48
C GLY A 156 7.15 -17.05 -6.72
N VAL A 157 5.98 -17.44 -6.22
CA VAL A 157 5.08 -16.61 -5.41
C VAL A 157 5.15 -17.08 -3.95
N VAL A 158 5.42 -16.16 -3.02
CA VAL A 158 5.37 -16.43 -1.58
C VAL A 158 4.03 -15.97 -0.98
N THR A 159 3.42 -16.79 -0.13
CA THR A 159 2.19 -16.46 0.60
C THR A 159 2.44 -16.52 2.11
N ALA A 160 2.01 -15.48 2.84
CA ALA A 160 2.09 -15.44 4.30
C ALA A 160 0.96 -16.28 4.93
N LEU A 161 1.31 -17.24 5.78
CA LEU A 161 0.35 -18.11 6.48
C LEU A 161 0.17 -17.71 7.96
N VAL A 162 1.21 -17.13 8.59
CA VAL A 162 1.19 -16.73 10.01
C VAL A 162 1.83 -15.34 10.19
N GLY A 163 1.11 -14.42 10.84
CA GLY A 163 1.58 -13.05 11.11
C GLY A 163 2.60 -12.93 12.24
N ASN A 164 3.25 -11.75 12.34
CA ASN A 164 4.35 -11.46 13.28
C ASN A 164 5.56 -12.43 13.16
N LYS A 165 5.80 -13.00 11.98
CA LYS A 165 6.90 -13.93 11.67
C LYS A 165 7.95 -13.34 10.72
N SER A 166 9.14 -13.96 10.74
CA SER A 166 10.19 -13.74 9.75
C SER A 166 10.88 -15.06 9.44
N VAL A 167 10.92 -15.42 8.15
CA VAL A 167 11.48 -16.67 7.62
C VAL A 167 12.64 -16.34 6.70
N THR A 168 13.76 -17.03 6.84
CA THR A 168 14.89 -16.95 5.89
C THR A 168 14.69 -17.99 4.79
N VAL A 169 14.79 -17.55 3.54
CA VAL A 169 14.62 -18.39 2.35
C VAL A 169 15.92 -18.38 1.56
N THR A 170 16.44 -19.57 1.25
CA THR A 170 17.57 -19.75 0.33
C THR A 170 17.04 -19.95 -1.09
N ALA A 171 17.43 -19.07 -2.00
CA ALA A 171 17.23 -19.22 -3.44
C ALA A 171 18.48 -19.83 -4.07
N LYS A 172 18.33 -20.98 -4.75
CA LYS A 172 19.45 -21.80 -5.24
C LYS A 172 19.24 -22.29 -6.66
N THR A 173 20.30 -22.26 -7.47
CA THR A 173 20.34 -22.76 -8.86
C THR A 173 21.48 -23.76 -9.03
N ALA A 174 21.89 -24.06 -10.27
CA ALA A 174 23.08 -24.87 -10.55
C ALA A 174 24.38 -24.14 -10.17
N HIS A 175 24.47 -22.83 -10.44
CA HIS A 175 25.70 -22.04 -10.23
C HIS A 175 25.58 -20.91 -9.19
N HIS A 176 24.39 -20.67 -8.62
CA HIS A 176 24.15 -19.59 -7.67
C HIS A 176 23.46 -20.07 -6.39
N GLU A 177 23.77 -19.42 -5.26
CA GLU A 177 23.08 -19.60 -3.98
C GLU A 177 23.06 -18.27 -3.24
N THR A 178 21.88 -17.82 -2.81
CA THR A 178 21.69 -16.56 -2.07
C THR A 178 20.53 -16.69 -1.08
N THR A 179 20.48 -15.82 -0.07
CA THR A 179 19.46 -15.85 0.99
C THR A 179 18.75 -14.52 1.10
N PHE A 180 17.42 -14.55 1.14
CA PHE A 180 16.57 -13.39 1.45
C PHE A 180 15.66 -13.72 2.64
N THR A 181 14.97 -12.72 3.16
CA THR A 181 14.00 -12.87 4.25
C THR A 181 12.61 -12.51 3.78
N VAL A 182 11.63 -13.24 4.30
CA VAL A 182 10.20 -12.96 4.19
C VAL A 182 9.74 -12.57 5.59
N SER A 183 9.38 -11.30 5.83
CA SER A 183 8.67 -10.89 7.04
C SER A 183 7.18 -10.67 6.74
N THR A 184 6.35 -11.11 7.68
CA THR A 184 4.92 -10.84 7.66
C THR A 184 4.63 -9.61 8.52
N LEU A 185 3.56 -8.88 8.22
CA LEU A 185 3.19 -7.66 8.93
C LEU A 185 3.12 -7.87 10.47
N ASP A 186 3.70 -6.94 11.23
CA ASP A 186 3.67 -6.92 12.69
C ASP A 186 2.45 -6.15 13.22
N TYR A 187 1.56 -6.86 13.91
CA TYR A 187 0.40 -6.29 14.61
C TYR A 187 0.70 -6.00 16.10
N GLY A 188 1.83 -6.48 16.61
CA GLY A 188 2.28 -6.30 17.99
C GLY A 188 1.81 -7.39 18.95
N THR A 189 1.42 -6.99 20.16
CA THR A 189 1.00 -7.87 21.25
C THR A 189 -0.17 -7.28 22.02
N LEU A 190 -1.09 -8.13 22.48
CA LEU A 190 -2.22 -7.77 23.33
C LEU A 190 -2.01 -8.30 24.76
N LYS A 191 -2.21 -7.43 25.76
CA LYS A 191 -2.24 -7.79 27.18
C LYS A 191 -3.57 -7.33 27.81
N VAL A 192 -4.17 -8.18 28.62
CA VAL A 192 -5.26 -7.84 29.56
C VAL A 192 -4.81 -8.20 30.98
N GLU A 193 -5.35 -7.53 32.01
CA GLU A 193 -5.00 -7.76 33.41
C GLU A 193 -6.10 -8.54 34.15
N ASN A 194 -5.69 -9.43 35.07
CA ASN A 194 -6.62 -10.24 35.86
C ASN A 194 -7.53 -9.38 36.75
N VAL A 195 -8.78 -9.81 36.91
CA VAL A 195 -9.75 -9.22 37.84
C VAL A 195 -9.89 -10.17 39.02
N ILE A 196 -9.83 -9.65 40.25
CA ILE A 196 -9.84 -10.46 41.48
C ILE A 196 -10.97 -10.05 42.43
N ASP A 197 -11.50 -11.04 43.14
CA ASP A 197 -12.46 -10.93 44.25
C ASP A 197 -13.72 -10.10 43.93
N LEU A 198 -14.22 -10.21 42.70
CA LEU A 198 -15.39 -9.46 42.24
C LEU A 198 -16.66 -9.96 42.94
N GLU A 199 -17.31 -9.09 43.71
CA GLU A 199 -18.57 -9.37 44.41
C GLU A 199 -19.74 -9.48 43.40
N ILE A 200 -20.70 -10.38 43.65
CA ILE A 200 -21.85 -10.64 42.77
C ILE A 200 -22.64 -9.34 42.53
N GLY A 201 -22.99 -9.08 41.27
CA GLY A 201 -23.66 -7.85 40.86
C GLY A 201 -22.78 -6.59 40.89
N LYS A 202 -21.45 -6.75 41.00
CA LYS A 202 -20.46 -5.68 40.74
C LYS A 202 -19.78 -5.88 39.40
N SER A 203 -19.30 -4.77 38.84
CA SER A 203 -18.66 -4.72 37.55
C SER A 203 -17.28 -4.05 37.61
N ALA A 204 -16.34 -4.51 36.79
CA ALA A 204 -15.00 -3.97 36.63
C ALA A 204 -14.69 -3.74 35.14
N ARG A 205 -13.94 -2.69 34.81
CA ARG A 205 -13.57 -2.42 33.41
C ARG A 205 -12.26 -3.11 33.06
N LEU A 206 -12.24 -3.83 31.94
CA LEU A 206 -11.08 -4.56 31.45
C LEU A 206 -10.05 -3.59 30.85
N ASN A 207 -8.80 -3.72 31.28
CA ASN A 207 -7.68 -2.89 30.84
C ASN A 207 -6.90 -3.63 29.75
N ALA A 208 -7.36 -3.52 28.51
CA ALA A 208 -6.71 -4.09 27.33
C ALA A 208 -5.67 -3.12 26.75
N ILE A 209 -4.46 -3.61 26.50
CA ILE A 209 -3.32 -2.81 26.00
C ILE A 209 -2.70 -3.53 24.81
N PHE A 210 -2.73 -2.87 23.65
CA PHE A 210 -1.94 -3.25 22.47
C PHE A 210 -0.55 -2.58 22.55
N SER A 211 0.51 -3.27 22.15
CA SER A 211 1.86 -2.68 22.07
C SER A 211 2.06 -1.75 20.86
N ILE A 212 1.20 -1.84 19.84
CA ILE A 212 1.16 -0.95 18.68
C ILE A 212 -0.27 -0.38 18.60
N LEU A 213 -0.45 0.89 18.97
CA LEU A 213 -1.79 1.48 19.12
C LEU A 213 -2.52 1.64 17.79
N ASP A 214 -1.80 1.92 16.71
CA ASP A 214 -2.34 2.09 15.35
C ASP A 214 -2.77 0.75 14.70
N LYS A 215 -2.58 -0.36 15.43
CA LYS A 215 -3.02 -1.73 15.10
C LYS A 215 -3.98 -2.30 16.16
N ALA A 216 -4.58 -1.44 16.99
CA ALA A 216 -5.57 -1.86 17.97
C ALA A 216 -6.85 -2.37 17.28
N GLU A 217 -7.27 -3.58 17.64
CA GLU A 217 -8.40 -4.29 17.04
C GLU A 217 -9.57 -4.42 18.00
N GLU A 218 -10.76 -4.72 17.47
CA GLU A 218 -11.93 -5.08 18.27
C GLU A 218 -11.69 -6.42 19.00
N ILE A 219 -11.90 -6.43 20.32
CA ILE A 219 -11.62 -7.59 21.19
C ILE A 219 -12.91 -8.34 21.48
N THR A 220 -13.01 -9.55 20.94
CA THR A 220 -13.99 -10.54 21.38
C THR A 220 -13.49 -11.22 22.65
N TYR A 221 -14.32 -11.26 23.69
CA TYR A 221 -14.02 -11.98 24.93
C TYR A 221 -14.75 -13.32 24.93
N ILE A 222 -13.98 -14.41 24.90
CA ILE A 222 -14.47 -15.79 24.84
C ILE A 222 -14.21 -16.44 26.21
N PHE A 223 -15.25 -16.99 26.83
CA PHE A 223 -15.18 -17.71 28.10
C PHE A 223 -16.35 -18.70 28.19
N ASP A 224 -16.17 -19.78 28.94
CA ASP A 224 -17.19 -20.81 29.15
C ASP A 224 -17.97 -20.58 30.46
N GLY A 225 -19.29 -20.70 30.39
CA GLY A 225 -20.20 -20.67 31.55
C GLY A 225 -20.84 -19.30 31.85
N GLU A 226 -21.89 -19.33 32.67
CA GLU A 226 -22.73 -18.16 33.01
C GLU A 226 -22.29 -17.44 34.31
N ASP A 227 -21.07 -17.73 34.80
CA ASP A 227 -20.56 -17.24 36.08
C ASP A 227 -20.23 -15.74 36.09
N ILE A 228 -19.98 -15.18 34.90
CA ILE A 228 -19.73 -13.75 34.63
C ILE A 228 -20.44 -13.34 33.34
N SER A 229 -20.60 -12.03 33.12
CA SER A 229 -20.88 -11.46 31.79
C SER A 229 -19.83 -10.42 31.42
N ILE A 230 -19.61 -10.21 30.12
CA ILE A 230 -18.72 -9.16 29.58
C ILE A 230 -19.45 -8.43 28.46
N GLU A 231 -19.60 -7.10 28.60
CA GLU A 231 -20.25 -6.22 27.63
C GLU A 231 -19.47 -4.89 27.56
N ASP A 232 -19.21 -4.34 26.37
CA ASP A 232 -18.42 -3.11 26.14
C ASP A 232 -17.05 -3.03 26.90
N GLY A 233 -16.41 -4.18 27.10
CA GLY A 233 -15.16 -4.29 27.85
C GLY A 233 -15.32 -4.11 29.37
N VAL A 234 -16.52 -4.33 29.90
CA VAL A 234 -16.84 -4.33 31.33
C VAL A 234 -17.28 -5.74 31.73
N VAL A 235 -16.56 -6.36 32.67
CA VAL A 235 -16.94 -7.66 33.25
C VAL A 235 -17.82 -7.46 34.48
N THR A 236 -18.84 -8.29 34.65
CA THR A 236 -19.73 -8.32 35.82
C THR A 236 -19.80 -9.73 36.42
N ALA A 237 -19.67 -9.85 37.74
CA ALA A 237 -19.82 -11.14 38.42
C ALA A 237 -21.29 -11.53 38.58
N LEU A 238 -21.67 -12.72 38.11
CA LEU A 238 -23.02 -13.27 38.23
C LEU A 238 -23.11 -14.36 39.31
N VAL A 239 -22.03 -15.15 39.49
CA VAL A 239 -21.96 -16.25 40.46
C VAL A 239 -20.71 -16.12 41.33
N GLY A 240 -20.86 -16.34 42.64
CA GLY A 240 -19.77 -16.27 43.64
C GLY A 240 -18.96 -17.58 43.73
N ASN A 241 -17.77 -17.49 44.31
CA ASN A 241 -16.81 -18.60 44.46
C ASN A 241 -16.41 -19.26 43.12
N LYS A 242 -16.16 -18.44 42.08
CA LYS A 242 -15.78 -18.89 40.73
C LYS A 242 -14.47 -18.26 40.26
N SER A 243 -13.83 -18.93 39.31
CA SER A 243 -12.58 -18.49 38.66
C SER A 243 -12.68 -18.78 37.17
N VAL A 244 -13.12 -17.79 36.41
CA VAL A 244 -13.31 -17.91 34.95
C VAL A 244 -12.03 -17.51 34.24
N ILE A 245 -11.56 -18.37 33.32
CA ILE A 245 -10.50 -18.00 32.36
C ILE A 245 -11.19 -17.37 31.16
N VAL A 246 -10.73 -16.18 30.78
CA VAL A 246 -11.25 -15.40 29.66
C VAL A 246 -10.17 -15.25 28.61
N THR A 247 -10.47 -15.68 27.39
CA THR A 247 -9.63 -15.47 26.21
C THR A 247 -10.06 -14.16 25.54
N ALA A 248 -9.20 -13.15 25.60
CA ALA A 248 -9.32 -11.94 24.80
C ALA A 248 -8.72 -12.21 23.41
N LYS A 249 -9.56 -12.17 22.38
CA LYS A 249 -9.20 -12.52 21.00
C LYS A 249 -9.58 -11.42 20.02
N THR A 250 -8.70 -11.16 19.06
CA THR A 250 -8.92 -10.24 17.93
C THR A 250 -8.74 -11.01 16.61
N ALA A 251 -8.53 -10.32 15.48
CA ALA A 251 -8.17 -10.98 14.24
C ALA A 251 -6.75 -11.58 14.30
N HIS A 252 -5.79 -10.84 14.90
CA HIS A 252 -4.38 -11.21 14.91
C HIS A 252 -3.78 -11.51 16.29
N HIS A 253 -4.54 -11.33 17.37
CA HIS A 253 -4.07 -11.55 18.74
C HIS A 253 -4.97 -12.52 19.52
N GLU A 254 -4.36 -13.31 20.41
CA GLU A 254 -5.06 -14.12 21.41
C GLU A 254 -4.28 -14.10 22.72
N THR A 255 -4.94 -13.82 23.84
CA THR A 255 -4.33 -13.79 25.18
C THR A 255 -5.34 -14.20 26.25
N THR A 256 -4.89 -14.77 27.37
CA THR A 256 -5.77 -15.25 28.44
C THR A 256 -5.52 -14.51 29.75
N PHE A 257 -6.61 -14.19 30.45
CA PHE A 257 -6.59 -13.63 31.79
C PHE A 257 -7.65 -14.33 32.66
N THR A 258 -7.63 -14.08 33.97
CA THR A 258 -8.55 -14.71 34.94
C THR A 258 -9.42 -13.67 35.63
N VAL A 259 -10.69 -14.02 35.83
CA VAL A 259 -11.66 -13.29 36.65
C VAL A 259 -12.06 -14.18 37.82
N THR A 260 -11.71 -13.78 39.06
CA THR A 260 -12.19 -14.46 40.27
C THR A 260 -13.33 -13.69 40.92
N THR A 261 -14.33 -14.42 41.45
CA THR A 261 -15.47 -13.87 42.18
C THR A 261 -15.39 -14.26 43.65
N LEU A 262 -15.95 -13.42 44.53
CA LEU A 262 -15.80 -13.53 45.98
C LEU A 262 -16.27 -14.90 46.52
N ASP A 263 -15.47 -15.52 47.39
CA ASP A 263 -15.75 -16.83 48.00
C ASP A 263 -16.78 -16.75 49.15
N TYR A 264 -17.76 -17.66 49.13
CA TYR A 264 -18.80 -17.84 50.14
C TYR A 264 -18.75 -19.21 50.84
N GLY A 265 -17.89 -20.12 50.38
CA GLY A 265 -17.80 -21.52 50.83
C GLY A 265 -18.63 -22.47 49.96
N THR A 266 -19.07 -23.57 50.58
CA THR A 266 -19.82 -24.67 49.94
C THR A 266 -20.89 -25.24 50.87
N LEU A 267 -21.97 -25.79 50.29
CA LEU A 267 -23.07 -26.48 50.99
C LEU A 267 -23.09 -27.96 50.59
N LYS A 268 -23.27 -28.86 51.57
CA LYS A 268 -23.49 -30.30 51.35
C LYS A 268 -24.74 -30.80 52.05
N VAL A 269 -25.46 -31.71 51.38
CA VAL A 269 -26.47 -32.63 51.94
C VAL A 269 -26.04 -34.06 51.56
N GLU A 270 -26.42 -35.07 52.33
CA GLU A 270 -26.12 -36.50 52.04
C GLU A 270 -27.29 -37.17 51.32
N ASP A 271 -27.02 -38.17 50.48
CA ASP A 271 -28.02 -38.95 49.73
C ASP A 271 -28.92 -39.82 50.64
N VAL A 272 -30.11 -40.14 50.13
CA VAL A 272 -31.12 -41.00 50.79
C VAL A 272 -31.42 -42.22 49.92
N LEU A 273 -30.77 -43.34 50.23
CA LEU A 273 -30.85 -44.54 49.40
C LEU A 273 -31.91 -45.55 49.89
N ASP A 274 -32.50 -46.28 48.93
CA ASP A 274 -33.42 -47.41 49.11
C ASP A 274 -34.64 -47.10 50.00
N LEU A 275 -35.23 -45.91 49.83
CA LEU A 275 -36.37 -45.44 50.63
C LEU A 275 -37.66 -46.16 50.20
N GLU A 276 -38.10 -47.15 50.97
CA GLU A 276 -39.37 -47.86 50.72
C GLU A 276 -40.55 -46.87 50.60
N ILE A 277 -41.48 -47.16 49.68
CA ILE A 277 -42.69 -46.36 49.46
C ILE A 277 -43.47 -46.19 50.78
N GLY A 278 -43.72 -44.93 51.16
CA GLY A 278 -44.39 -44.56 52.41
C GLY A 278 -43.48 -44.45 53.64
N LYS A 279 -42.16 -44.34 53.47
CA LYS A 279 -41.18 -44.04 54.55
C LYS A 279 -40.61 -42.63 54.43
N SER A 280 -40.19 -42.07 55.57
CA SER A 280 -39.69 -40.69 55.69
C SER A 280 -38.38 -40.59 56.48
N ILE A 281 -37.54 -39.60 56.18
CA ILE A 281 -36.27 -39.31 56.86
C ILE A 281 -35.94 -37.80 56.86
N THR A 282 -35.23 -37.32 57.88
CA THR A 282 -34.85 -35.90 58.04
C THR A 282 -33.48 -35.61 57.41
N LEU A 283 -33.37 -34.49 56.69
CA LEU A 283 -32.18 -34.00 56.01
C LEU A 283 -31.27 -33.20 56.97
N VAL A 284 -29.95 -33.25 56.77
CA VAL A 284 -28.96 -32.55 57.60
C VAL A 284 -27.95 -31.79 56.72
N PRO A 285 -28.20 -30.51 56.40
CA PRO A 285 -27.29 -29.70 55.59
C PRO A 285 -26.06 -29.22 56.39
N THR A 286 -24.93 -29.05 55.70
CA THR A 286 -23.67 -28.54 56.28
C THR A 286 -23.02 -27.49 55.36
N PHE A 287 -22.72 -26.30 55.90
CA PHE A 287 -21.91 -25.27 55.23
C PHE A 287 -20.44 -25.37 55.65
N SER A 288 -19.50 -25.20 54.71
CA SER A 288 -18.06 -25.25 55.01
C SER A 288 -17.50 -23.97 55.66
N ILE A 289 -18.21 -22.84 55.54
CA ILE A 289 -17.91 -21.58 56.26
C ILE A 289 -19.11 -21.26 57.15
N SER A 290 -18.98 -21.54 58.46
CA SER A 290 -20.08 -21.42 59.44
C SER A 290 -20.71 -20.03 59.48
N ASP A 291 -19.88 -19.00 59.33
CA ASP A 291 -20.25 -17.60 59.54
C ASP A 291 -20.96 -17.00 58.30
N LYS A 292 -21.25 -17.85 57.29
CA LYS A 292 -21.94 -17.56 56.04
C LYS A 292 -23.15 -18.47 55.80
N ALA A 293 -23.58 -19.25 56.80
CA ALA A 293 -24.73 -20.16 56.66
C ALA A 293 -26.04 -19.41 56.36
N GLU A 294 -26.85 -19.98 55.46
CA GLU A 294 -28.08 -19.37 54.92
C GLU A 294 -29.32 -20.27 55.10
N GLU A 295 -30.49 -19.71 54.83
CA GLU A 295 -31.76 -20.45 54.77
C GLU A 295 -31.84 -21.28 53.47
N ILE A 296 -32.26 -22.54 53.57
CA ILE A 296 -32.24 -23.53 52.47
C ILE A 296 -33.66 -23.85 52.03
N THR A 297 -33.90 -23.71 50.73
CA THR A 297 -35.12 -24.18 50.04
C THR A 297 -34.81 -25.51 49.34
N TYR A 298 -35.75 -26.46 49.36
CA TYR A 298 -35.63 -27.74 48.65
C TYR A 298 -36.62 -27.79 47.48
N THR A 299 -36.14 -28.22 46.31
CA THR A 299 -36.96 -28.37 45.09
C THR A 299 -36.60 -29.66 44.36
N PHE A 300 -37.60 -30.35 43.84
CA PHE A 300 -37.50 -31.61 43.10
C PHE A 300 -38.71 -31.72 42.16
N ASP A 301 -38.57 -32.47 41.06
CA ASP A 301 -39.64 -32.66 40.09
C ASP A 301 -40.36 -34.02 40.28
N GLY A 302 -41.67 -34.02 40.04
CA GLY A 302 -42.53 -35.21 40.10
C GLY A 302 -43.20 -35.47 41.45
N GLU A 303 -44.16 -36.39 41.44
CA GLU A 303 -44.91 -36.85 42.63
C GLU A 303 -44.31 -38.14 43.24
N ASP A 304 -43.08 -38.48 42.87
CA ASP A 304 -42.39 -39.71 43.28
C ASP A 304 -41.83 -39.65 44.73
N ILE A 305 -41.69 -38.45 45.30
CA ILE A 305 -41.34 -38.15 46.70
C ILE A 305 -42.10 -36.90 47.21
N SER A 306 -42.01 -36.58 48.50
CA SER A 306 -42.41 -35.27 49.06
C SER A 306 -41.43 -34.77 50.12
N ILE A 307 -41.27 -33.44 50.27
CA ILE A 307 -40.41 -32.83 51.30
C ILE A 307 -41.17 -31.69 52.01
N GLU A 308 -41.29 -31.77 53.33
CA GLU A 308 -41.83 -30.71 54.20
C GLU A 308 -40.91 -30.51 55.40
N ASP A 309 -40.65 -29.26 55.83
CA ASP A 309 -39.80 -28.88 56.97
C ASP A 309 -38.44 -29.63 57.06
N GLY A 310 -37.85 -29.96 55.91
CA GLY A 310 -36.57 -30.70 55.82
C GLY A 310 -36.69 -32.23 56.04
N VAL A 311 -37.89 -32.79 55.89
CA VAL A 311 -38.17 -34.24 55.99
C VAL A 311 -38.67 -34.77 54.65
N VAL A 312 -37.93 -35.69 54.02
CA VAL A 312 -38.27 -36.32 52.74
C VAL A 312 -39.01 -37.63 52.93
N THR A 313 -39.96 -37.96 52.04
CA THR A 313 -40.80 -39.17 52.04
C THR A 313 -40.89 -39.78 50.64
N ALA A 314 -40.77 -41.10 50.48
CA ALA A 314 -40.92 -41.77 49.18
C ALA A 314 -42.37 -42.13 48.84
N LEU A 315 -42.76 -42.01 47.57
CA LEU A 315 -44.12 -42.25 47.06
C LEU A 315 -44.18 -43.27 45.89
N VAL A 316 -43.11 -43.43 45.09
CA VAL A 316 -43.08 -44.35 43.91
C VAL A 316 -41.79 -45.19 43.85
N GLY A 317 -41.92 -46.43 43.37
CA GLY A 317 -40.84 -47.44 43.26
C GLY A 317 -40.12 -47.44 41.90
N ASN A 318 -38.89 -47.97 41.85
CA ASN A 318 -38.01 -48.01 40.67
C ASN A 318 -37.57 -46.62 40.17
N LYS A 319 -37.40 -45.67 41.10
CA LYS A 319 -37.13 -44.25 40.83
C LYS A 319 -35.87 -43.76 41.52
N SER A 320 -35.31 -42.70 40.97
CA SER A 320 -34.17 -41.96 41.50
C SER A 320 -34.49 -40.47 41.33
N VAL A 321 -34.97 -39.84 42.39
CA VAL A 321 -35.34 -38.42 42.35
C VAL A 321 -34.18 -37.58 42.85
N THR A 322 -33.66 -36.71 41.99
CA THR A 322 -32.66 -35.70 42.37
C THR A 322 -33.37 -34.54 43.07
N VAL A 323 -32.89 -34.18 44.26
CA VAL A 323 -33.37 -33.04 45.04
C VAL A 323 -32.31 -31.95 45.03
N THR A 324 -32.71 -30.75 44.62
CA THR A 324 -31.88 -29.54 44.72
C THR A 324 -32.12 -28.86 46.07
N ALA A 325 -31.05 -28.57 46.79
CA ALA A 325 -31.02 -27.76 48.01
C ALA A 325 -30.33 -26.42 47.68
N LYS A 326 -31.05 -25.30 47.84
CA LYS A 326 -30.64 -23.98 47.34
C LYS A 326 -30.78 -22.86 48.38
N THR A 327 -29.82 -21.96 48.40
CA THR A 327 -29.78 -20.73 49.20
C THR A 327 -29.60 -19.49 48.30
N THR A 328 -29.23 -18.34 48.84
CA THR A 328 -28.85 -17.16 48.02
C THR A 328 -27.57 -17.41 47.22
N HIS A 329 -26.57 -18.05 47.84
CA HIS A 329 -25.20 -18.19 47.31
C HIS A 329 -24.77 -19.63 47.00
N HIS A 330 -25.56 -20.63 47.38
CA HIS A 330 -25.21 -22.04 47.20
C HIS A 330 -26.35 -22.85 46.60
N GLU A 331 -26.00 -23.80 45.75
CA GLU A 331 -26.90 -24.81 45.21
C GLU A 331 -26.16 -26.15 45.18
N THR A 332 -26.81 -27.20 45.65
CA THR A 332 -26.25 -28.55 45.69
C THR A 332 -27.36 -29.57 45.47
N THR A 333 -27.03 -30.75 44.95
CA THR A 333 -28.00 -31.83 44.72
C THR A 333 -27.63 -33.08 45.50
N PHE A 334 -28.67 -33.81 45.91
CA PHE A 334 -28.57 -35.14 46.51
C PHE A 334 -29.71 -36.01 45.96
N ILE A 335 -29.56 -37.33 46.02
CA ILE A 335 -30.46 -38.29 45.37
C ILE A 335 -31.30 -39.05 46.39
N VAL A 336 -32.57 -39.31 46.04
CA VAL A 336 -33.49 -40.16 46.77
C VAL A 336 -33.88 -41.36 45.90
N THR A 337 -33.44 -42.59 46.25
CA THR A 337 -33.65 -43.79 45.41
C THR A 337 -34.68 -44.80 45.93
N THR A 338 -35.29 -45.55 45.02
CA THR A 338 -36.27 -46.62 45.28
C THR A 338 -36.08 -47.84 44.31
N LEU A 339 -36.43 -49.05 44.77
CA LEU A 339 -35.98 -50.40 44.33
C LEU A 339 -36.23 -50.84 42.83
N ASP A 340 -35.37 -51.70 42.23
CA ASP A 340 -35.14 -51.92 40.75
C ASP A 340 -35.55 -53.29 40.07
N TYR A 341 -35.57 -53.41 38.70
CA TYR A 341 -36.16 -54.53 37.88
C TYR A 341 -35.42 -55.26 36.66
N GLY A 342 -34.99 -54.71 35.49
CA GLY A 342 -34.54 -55.58 34.31
C GLY A 342 -34.18 -55.01 32.88
N THR A 343 -33.77 -55.88 31.91
CA THR A 343 -33.39 -55.61 30.44
C THR A 343 -33.57 -56.82 29.45
N LEU A 344 -33.41 -56.68 28.09
CA LEU A 344 -33.78 -57.65 26.97
C LEU A 344 -32.91 -57.64 25.64
N THR A 345 -32.75 -58.75 24.84
CA THR A 345 -32.02 -58.87 23.50
C THR A 345 -32.48 -60.00 22.48
N VAL A 346 -32.08 -59.99 21.15
CA VAL A 346 -32.43 -60.93 19.98
C VAL A 346 -31.29 -61.13 18.86
N GLU A 347 -31.39 -62.08 17.87
CA GLU A 347 -30.38 -62.49 16.80
C GLU A 347 -30.88 -62.63 15.29
N ASN A 348 -29.97 -62.87 14.29
CA ASN A 348 -30.10 -62.83 12.78
C ASN A 348 -30.23 -64.19 11.97
N VAL A 349 -30.59 -64.15 10.66
CA VAL A 349 -30.74 -65.30 9.70
C VAL A 349 -30.09 -65.04 8.30
N ILE A 350 -29.80 -66.07 7.46
CA ILE A 350 -29.28 -65.96 6.06
C ILE A 350 -29.70 -67.13 5.12
N ASP A 351 -29.51 -66.96 3.80
CA ASP A 351 -29.55 -67.97 2.70
C ASP A 351 -30.78 -68.92 2.69
N LEU A 352 -31.97 -68.31 2.73
CA LEU A 352 -33.24 -69.01 2.90
C LEU A 352 -33.95 -69.18 1.55
N GLU A 353 -33.95 -70.41 1.00
CA GLU A 353 -34.64 -70.72 -0.27
C GLU A 353 -36.10 -70.26 -0.27
N ILE A 354 -36.62 -69.85 -1.44
CA ILE A 354 -37.99 -69.35 -1.61
C ILE A 354 -39.01 -70.36 -1.04
N GLY A 355 -39.76 -69.95 -0.01
CA GLY A 355 -40.72 -70.79 0.70
C GLY A 355 -40.14 -71.65 1.84
N LYS A 356 -39.08 -71.18 2.51
CA LYS A 356 -38.50 -71.78 3.74
C LYS A 356 -38.51 -70.80 4.92
N SER A 357 -38.42 -71.33 6.14
CA SER A 357 -38.62 -70.61 7.42
C SER A 357 -37.54 -70.93 8.47
N ALA A 358 -37.34 -70.03 9.45
CA ALA A 358 -36.38 -70.19 10.57
C ALA A 358 -36.81 -69.44 11.86
N THR A 359 -36.47 -69.97 13.05
CA THR A 359 -36.91 -69.49 14.38
C THR A 359 -36.06 -68.34 14.96
N LEU A 360 -36.65 -67.53 15.84
CA LEU A 360 -36.07 -66.37 16.54
C LEU A 360 -35.92 -66.61 18.06
N ASN A 361 -34.88 -66.06 18.69
CA ASN A 361 -34.60 -66.21 20.13
C ASN A 361 -34.56 -64.85 20.87
N ALA A 362 -35.08 -64.78 22.10
CA ALA A 362 -35.08 -63.57 22.94
C ALA A 362 -34.75 -63.86 24.42
N ILE A 363 -34.05 -62.94 25.11
CA ILE A 363 -33.52 -63.17 26.48
C ILE A 363 -33.67 -61.94 27.40
N PHE A 364 -34.24 -62.11 28.60
CA PHE A 364 -34.26 -61.09 29.67
C PHE A 364 -33.14 -61.29 30.71
N SER A 365 -32.65 -60.21 31.32
CA SER A 365 -31.53 -60.22 32.27
C SER A 365 -31.89 -60.58 33.72
N ILE A 366 -33.13 -60.29 34.16
CA ILE A 366 -33.65 -60.69 35.47
C ILE A 366 -34.87 -61.58 35.22
N SER A 367 -34.66 -62.91 35.34
CA SER A 367 -35.64 -63.94 34.97
C SER A 367 -37.00 -63.79 35.65
N ASP A 368 -36.99 -63.35 36.90
CA ASP A 368 -38.16 -63.31 37.78
C ASP A 368 -39.04 -62.06 37.51
N LYS A 369 -38.71 -61.31 36.44
CA LYS A 369 -39.34 -60.06 35.98
C LYS A 369 -39.60 -60.03 34.46
N ALA A 370 -39.52 -61.17 33.77
CA ALA A 370 -39.70 -61.26 32.32
C ALA A 370 -41.15 -60.95 31.84
N GLU A 371 -41.28 -60.43 30.62
CA GLU A 371 -42.53 -59.90 30.04
C GLU A 371 -42.80 -60.39 28.60
N GLU A 372 -43.95 -60.01 28.02
CA GLU A 372 -44.39 -60.40 26.67
C GLU A 372 -43.85 -59.46 25.57
N ILE A 373 -43.42 -60.01 24.43
CA ILE A 373 -42.66 -59.31 23.36
C ILE A 373 -43.49 -59.22 22.05
N THR A 374 -43.47 -58.06 21.39
CA THR A 374 -44.10 -57.78 20.07
C THR A 374 -43.05 -57.41 19.01
N TYR A 375 -43.20 -57.82 17.74
CA TYR A 375 -42.22 -57.60 16.64
C TYR A 375 -42.79 -56.80 15.45
N THR A 376 -41.95 -56.08 14.69
CA THR A 376 -42.32 -55.27 13.50
C THR A 376 -41.20 -55.18 12.43
N PHE A 377 -41.56 -55.10 11.14
CA PHE A 377 -40.66 -54.93 9.98
C PHE A 377 -41.39 -54.36 8.76
N ASP A 378 -40.64 -53.90 7.75
CA ASP A 378 -41.15 -53.34 6.49
C ASP A 378 -40.85 -54.25 5.28
N GLY A 379 -41.81 -54.38 4.36
CA GLY A 379 -41.67 -55.08 3.07
C GLY A 379 -42.40 -56.43 2.94
N GLU A 380 -42.54 -56.92 1.70
CA GLU A 380 -43.22 -58.19 1.38
C GLU A 380 -42.26 -59.33 0.97
N ASP A 381 -40.94 -59.10 0.97
CA ASP A 381 -39.94 -60.13 0.62
C ASP A 381 -39.78 -61.24 1.69
N ILE A 382 -40.25 -60.98 2.92
CA ILE A 382 -40.30 -61.94 4.04
C ILE A 382 -41.64 -61.84 4.80
N SER A 383 -41.90 -62.79 5.70
CA SER A 383 -43.01 -62.76 6.68
C SER A 383 -42.60 -63.33 8.03
N ILE A 384 -43.24 -62.91 9.13
CA ILE A 384 -42.95 -63.39 10.50
C ILE A 384 -44.26 -63.64 11.27
N GLU A 385 -44.45 -64.85 11.76
CA GLU A 385 -45.55 -65.26 12.64
C GLU A 385 -45.02 -66.23 13.71
N ASP A 386 -45.62 -66.25 14.92
CA ASP A 386 -45.31 -67.14 16.06
C ASP A 386 -43.82 -67.28 16.46
N GLY A 387 -42.95 -66.35 16.02
CA GLY A 387 -41.51 -66.36 16.28
C GLY A 387 -40.65 -67.01 15.20
N GLU A 388 -41.18 -67.25 13.99
CA GLU A 388 -40.40 -67.73 12.83
C GLU A 388 -40.50 -66.79 11.62
N VAL A 389 -39.39 -66.60 10.89
CA VAL A 389 -39.27 -65.78 9.68
C VAL A 389 -39.19 -66.63 8.41
N THR A 390 -39.88 -66.24 7.34
CA THR A 390 -40.01 -66.98 6.06
C THR A 390 -39.63 -66.12 4.85
N ALA A 391 -38.86 -66.65 3.89
CA ALA A 391 -38.43 -65.92 2.67
C ALA A 391 -39.31 -66.20 1.44
N LEU A 392 -39.58 -65.16 0.64
CA LEU A 392 -40.61 -65.18 -0.42
C LEU A 392 -40.12 -64.87 -1.84
N VAL A 393 -38.92 -64.31 -2.03
CA VAL A 393 -38.39 -63.89 -3.34
C VAL A 393 -36.90 -64.25 -3.51
N GLY A 394 -36.48 -64.59 -4.72
CA GLY A 394 -35.09 -64.88 -5.05
C GLY A 394 -34.23 -63.64 -5.30
N ASN A 395 -33.01 -63.65 -4.78
CA ASN A 395 -31.97 -62.62 -4.87
C ASN A 395 -32.32 -61.34 -4.07
N LYS A 396 -32.69 -61.47 -2.77
CA LYS A 396 -33.21 -60.40 -1.87
C LYS A 396 -32.74 -60.49 -0.40
N SER A 397 -33.03 -59.47 0.44
CA SER A 397 -32.65 -59.33 1.88
C SER A 397 -33.49 -58.24 2.61
N VAL A 398 -33.74 -58.33 3.95
CA VAL A 398 -34.70 -57.50 4.76
C VAL A 398 -34.26 -57.31 6.25
N THR A 399 -34.90 -56.43 7.06
CA THR A 399 -34.57 -56.07 8.49
C THR A 399 -35.79 -55.93 9.45
N VAL A 400 -35.66 -56.17 10.78
CA VAL A 400 -36.78 -56.32 11.80
C VAL A 400 -36.53 -55.67 13.20
N THR A 401 -37.57 -55.43 14.04
CA THR A 401 -37.59 -54.82 15.42
C THR A 401 -38.49 -55.57 16.46
N ALA A 402 -38.34 -55.35 17.79
CA ALA A 402 -39.04 -56.04 18.91
C ALA A 402 -39.26 -55.17 20.20
N LYS A 403 -40.34 -55.33 21.02
CA LYS A 403 -40.70 -54.47 22.20
C LYS A 403 -41.54 -55.14 23.32
N THR A 404 -41.47 -54.67 24.58
CA THR A 404 -42.24 -55.10 25.79
C THR A 404 -42.82 -53.91 26.59
N ALA A 405 -43.40 -54.14 27.78
CA ALA A 405 -43.87 -53.05 28.65
C ALA A 405 -42.74 -52.20 29.28
N HIS A 406 -41.51 -52.75 29.38
CA HIS A 406 -40.34 -52.02 29.90
C HIS A 406 -39.03 -52.06 29.02
N HIS A 407 -38.98 -52.68 27.80
CA HIS A 407 -37.73 -53.00 27.00
C HIS A 407 -37.87 -53.19 25.42
N GLU A 408 -36.80 -53.19 24.54
CA GLU A 408 -36.85 -53.14 22.99
C GLU A 408 -35.56 -53.63 22.12
N THR A 409 -35.59 -54.26 20.86
CA THR A 409 -34.42 -54.87 19.99
C THR A 409 -34.65 -55.30 18.42
N THR A 410 -33.79 -56.04 17.57
CA THR A 410 -33.79 -56.17 15.99
C THR A 410 -33.11 -57.40 15.13
N PHE A 411 -33.30 -57.69 13.74
CA PHE A 411 -32.63 -58.81 12.80
C PHE A 411 -32.80 -58.97 11.15
N THR A 412 -32.17 -59.92 10.27
CA THR A 412 -32.04 -60.03 8.67
C THR A 412 -31.94 -61.40 7.69
N VAL A 413 -31.68 -61.49 6.26
CA VAL A 413 -31.63 -62.71 5.17
C VAL A 413 -30.90 -62.71 3.63
N SER A 414 -30.88 -63.74 2.61
CA SER A 414 -30.16 -63.86 1.15
C SER A 414 -30.42 -65.00 -0.10
N THR A 415 -29.82 -65.11 -1.42
CA THR A 415 -30.07 -66.14 -2.69
C THR A 415 -29.12 -66.53 -4.07
N LEU A 416 -29.51 -66.87 -5.42
CA LEU A 416 -28.86 -67.70 -6.67
C LEU A 416 -28.96 -67.46 -8.37
N ASP A 417 -28.59 -68.37 -9.44
CA ASP A 417 -28.18 -68.20 -11.03
C ASP A 417 -28.44 -69.25 -12.37
N TYR A 418 -27.97 -69.14 -13.75
CA TYR A 418 -28.38 -69.79 -15.19
C TYR A 418 -27.56 -70.51 -16.52
N GLY A 419 -27.50 -70.17 -17.93
CA GLY A 419 -27.32 -71.08 -19.29
C GLY A 419 -26.52 -70.83 -20.78
N THR A 420 -26.70 -71.49 -22.06
CA THR A 420 -25.97 -71.36 -23.54
C THR A 420 -26.60 -71.67 -25.10
N LEU A 421 -26.01 -71.36 -26.39
CA LEU A 421 -26.54 -71.39 -27.94
C LEU A 421 -25.61 -71.48 -29.35
N LYS A 422 -26.09 -71.60 -30.71
CA LYS A 422 -25.43 -71.48 -32.17
C LYS A 422 -26.30 -71.15 -33.57
N VAL A 423 -25.74 -70.64 -34.78
CA VAL A 423 -26.31 -70.42 -36.25
C VAL A 423 -25.36 -70.59 -37.58
N ASP A 424 -25.77 -70.39 -38.90
CA ASP A 424 -25.11 -70.57 -40.31
C ASP A 424 -25.37 -69.46 -41.46
N ASN A 425 -24.65 -69.42 -42.64
CA ASN A 425 -24.51 -68.34 -43.74
C ASN A 425 -25.37 -68.35 -45.08
N VAL A 426 -25.39 -67.24 -45.88
CA VAL A 426 -26.03 -66.99 -47.23
C VAL A 426 -25.13 -66.16 -48.23
N LEU A 427 -25.36 -66.15 -49.57
CA LEU A 427 -24.61 -65.35 -50.60
C LEU A 427 -25.42 -64.94 -51.87
N ASP A 428 -24.89 -63.96 -52.63
CA ASP A 428 -25.15 -63.54 -54.03
C ASP A 428 -26.62 -63.20 -54.41
N LEU A 429 -27.24 -62.31 -53.64
CA LEU A 429 -28.67 -62.00 -53.68
C LEU A 429 -28.96 -60.66 -54.41
N GLU A 430 -29.77 -60.70 -55.48
CA GLU A 430 -30.20 -59.45 -56.17
C GLU A 430 -31.06 -58.57 -55.25
N VAL A 431 -30.96 -57.25 -55.40
CA VAL A 431 -31.78 -56.28 -54.64
C VAL A 431 -33.27 -56.56 -54.84
N GLY A 432 -34.00 -56.73 -53.72
CA GLY A 432 -35.40 -57.13 -53.69
C GLY A 432 -35.68 -58.63 -53.80
N LYS A 433 -34.71 -59.51 -53.50
CA LYS A 433 -34.87 -60.99 -53.43
C LYS A 433 -34.50 -61.54 -52.04
N SER A 434 -34.95 -62.76 -51.72
CA SER A 434 -34.92 -63.31 -50.35
C SER A 434 -34.51 -64.80 -50.22
N ALA A 435 -33.98 -65.22 -49.06
CA ALA A 435 -33.49 -66.58 -48.70
C ALA A 435 -33.67 -66.91 -47.20
N ILE A 436 -33.43 -68.15 -46.72
CA ILE A 436 -33.84 -68.66 -45.37
C ILE A 436 -32.64 -69.05 -44.45
N ILE A 437 -32.77 -68.87 -43.13
CA ILE A 437 -31.74 -69.05 -42.06
C ILE A 437 -32.12 -70.20 -41.09
N ASN A 438 -31.14 -70.87 -40.42
CA ASN A 438 -31.38 -72.05 -39.55
C ASN A 438 -30.49 -72.09 -38.25
N PRO A 439 -31.07 -72.17 -37.02
CA PRO A 439 -30.33 -72.14 -35.72
C PRO A 439 -30.34 -73.46 -34.88
N THR A 440 -29.57 -73.57 -33.76
CA THR A 440 -29.55 -74.76 -32.85
C THR A 440 -29.04 -74.48 -31.40
N PHE A 441 -29.54 -75.19 -30.38
CA PHE A 441 -29.20 -75.07 -28.93
C PHE A 441 -28.44 -76.27 -28.31
N SER A 442 -27.89 -76.10 -27.10
CA SER A 442 -27.11 -77.09 -26.33
C SER A 442 -27.91 -77.91 -25.30
N PHE A 443 -28.84 -77.27 -24.55
CA PHE A 443 -29.82 -77.93 -23.66
C PHE A 443 -31.23 -77.77 -24.26
N PRO A 444 -31.75 -78.75 -25.03
CA PRO A 444 -33.02 -78.59 -25.75
C PRO A 444 -34.22 -78.32 -24.83
N GLU A 445 -34.26 -78.94 -23.66
CA GLU A 445 -35.26 -78.75 -22.61
C GLU A 445 -35.19 -77.38 -21.89
N LYS A 446 -34.19 -76.54 -22.21
CA LYS A 446 -34.09 -75.11 -21.83
C LYS A 446 -33.88 -74.20 -23.05
N ALA A 447 -34.34 -74.61 -24.25
CA ALA A 447 -34.24 -73.78 -25.45
C ALA A 447 -35.17 -72.56 -25.39
N GLU A 448 -34.74 -71.45 -25.99
CA GLU A 448 -35.38 -70.12 -25.90
C GLU A 448 -35.69 -69.53 -27.28
N GLU A 449 -36.36 -68.38 -27.33
CA GLU A 449 -36.66 -67.66 -28.58
C GLU A 449 -35.46 -66.85 -29.09
N ILE A 450 -35.14 -66.98 -30.38
CA ILE A 450 -33.94 -66.40 -31.01
C ILE A 450 -34.28 -65.12 -31.78
N THR A 451 -33.72 -64.00 -31.31
CA THR A 451 -33.72 -62.69 -31.98
C THR A 451 -32.48 -62.57 -32.88
N TYR A 452 -32.64 -62.15 -34.14
CA TYR A 452 -31.53 -61.82 -35.02
C TYR A 452 -31.23 -60.32 -35.01
N THR A 453 -29.96 -59.94 -35.04
CA THR A 453 -29.48 -58.54 -35.12
C THR A 453 -28.34 -58.44 -36.11
N PHE A 454 -28.27 -57.39 -36.92
CA PHE A 454 -27.20 -57.19 -37.90
C PHE A 454 -27.01 -55.70 -38.14
N ASP A 455 -25.80 -55.31 -38.49
CA ASP A 455 -25.44 -53.90 -38.66
C ASP A 455 -25.49 -53.51 -40.14
N GLY A 456 -26.24 -52.44 -40.44
CA GLY A 456 -26.42 -51.91 -41.79
C GLY A 456 -27.76 -52.31 -42.44
N GLU A 457 -28.31 -51.39 -43.25
CA GLU A 457 -29.60 -51.56 -43.94
C GLU A 457 -29.48 -52.25 -45.31
N ASP A 458 -28.29 -52.76 -45.66
CA ASP A 458 -28.01 -53.40 -46.96
C ASP A 458 -28.80 -54.71 -47.17
N ILE A 459 -29.34 -55.29 -46.08
CA ILE A 459 -30.26 -56.44 -46.05
C ILE A 459 -31.39 -56.18 -45.02
N SER A 460 -32.44 -57.00 -45.04
CA SER A 460 -33.37 -57.14 -43.91
C SER A 460 -33.61 -58.60 -43.56
N ILE A 461 -33.90 -58.92 -42.29
CA ILE A 461 -34.23 -60.27 -41.82
C ILE A 461 -35.54 -60.26 -41.06
N GLU A 462 -36.53 -61.03 -41.52
CA GLU A 462 -37.83 -61.16 -40.87
C GLU A 462 -38.25 -62.64 -40.85
N ASN A 463 -38.75 -63.15 -39.72
CA ASN A 463 -39.22 -64.54 -39.55
C ASN A 463 -38.20 -65.62 -40.01
N GLY A 464 -36.89 -65.35 -39.89
CA GLY A 464 -35.83 -66.25 -40.36
C GLY A 464 -35.56 -66.20 -41.87
N VAL A 465 -36.06 -65.18 -42.58
CA VAL A 465 -35.86 -64.96 -44.01
C VAL A 465 -35.08 -63.66 -44.23
N VAL A 466 -33.92 -63.73 -44.89
CA VAL A 466 -33.12 -62.56 -45.30
C VAL A 466 -33.55 -62.04 -46.67
N THR A 467 -33.54 -60.73 -46.89
CA THR A 467 -33.79 -60.05 -48.17
C THR A 467 -32.67 -59.06 -48.47
N ALA A 468 -32.18 -58.98 -49.72
CA ALA A 468 -31.20 -57.97 -50.12
C ALA A 468 -31.86 -56.61 -50.44
N LEU A 469 -31.26 -55.52 -49.95
CA LEU A 469 -31.78 -54.16 -50.12
C LEU A 469 -30.82 -53.22 -50.86
N VAL A 470 -29.50 -53.45 -50.80
CA VAL A 470 -28.48 -52.61 -51.48
C VAL A 470 -27.50 -53.48 -52.29
N GLY A 471 -27.12 -53.02 -53.49
CA GLY A 471 -26.18 -53.70 -54.40
C GLY A 471 -24.71 -53.48 -54.01
N ASN A 472 -23.80 -54.37 -54.45
CA ASN A 472 -22.37 -54.34 -54.17
C ASN A 472 -21.98 -54.44 -52.67
N LYS A 473 -22.73 -55.21 -51.86
CA LYS A 473 -22.55 -55.30 -50.40
C LYS A 473 -22.39 -56.71 -49.87
N SER A 474 -21.92 -56.80 -48.62
CA SER A 474 -21.83 -58.02 -47.81
C SER A 474 -21.97 -57.68 -46.33
N VAL A 475 -22.79 -58.43 -45.59
CA VAL A 475 -23.27 -58.09 -44.23
C VAL A 475 -23.06 -59.28 -43.27
N THR A 476 -22.79 -59.00 -41.99
CA THR A 476 -22.65 -59.99 -40.90
C THR A 476 -23.82 -59.88 -39.91
N VAL A 477 -24.30 -61.01 -39.40
CA VAL A 477 -25.54 -61.16 -38.63
C VAL A 477 -25.30 -61.94 -37.33
N THR A 478 -25.88 -61.48 -36.24
CA THR A 478 -25.88 -62.05 -34.87
C THR A 478 -27.24 -62.65 -34.53
N ALA A 479 -27.29 -63.56 -33.56
CA ALA A 479 -28.49 -64.26 -33.09
C ALA A 479 -28.43 -64.50 -31.56
N LYS A 480 -29.47 -64.12 -30.81
CA LYS A 480 -29.48 -63.96 -29.34
C LYS A 480 -30.78 -64.44 -28.68
N THR A 481 -30.72 -64.80 -27.40
CA THR A 481 -31.83 -65.25 -26.52
C THR A 481 -31.70 -64.63 -25.13
N ALA A 482 -32.59 -64.95 -24.17
CA ALA A 482 -32.53 -64.39 -22.83
C ALA A 482 -31.24 -64.74 -22.07
N HIS A 483 -30.59 -65.87 -22.40
CA HIS A 483 -29.35 -66.30 -21.75
C HIS A 483 -28.15 -66.52 -22.72
N HIS A 484 -28.27 -66.36 -24.06
CA HIS A 484 -27.30 -66.94 -25.03
C HIS A 484 -27.13 -66.18 -26.40
N GLU A 485 -26.00 -66.32 -27.16
CA GLU A 485 -25.66 -65.49 -28.37
C GLU A 485 -24.63 -66.10 -29.42
N THR A 486 -24.64 -65.74 -30.73
CA THR A 486 -23.79 -66.30 -31.87
C THR A 486 -23.91 -65.55 -33.26
N THR A 487 -23.13 -65.81 -34.36
CA THR A 487 -23.14 -65.03 -35.67
C THR A 487 -23.00 -65.79 -37.06
N PHE A 488 -23.25 -65.12 -38.24
CA PHE A 488 -23.16 -65.56 -39.68
C PHE A 488 -23.09 -64.42 -40.78
N ILE A 489 -23.08 -64.65 -42.12
CA ILE A 489 -22.84 -63.65 -43.25
C ILE A 489 -23.82 -63.75 -44.49
N VAL A 490 -23.98 -62.67 -45.32
CA VAL A 490 -24.84 -62.48 -46.56
C VAL A 490 -24.20 -61.54 -47.66
N SER A 491 -24.50 -61.59 -48.98
CA SER A 491 -23.94 -60.67 -50.07
C SER A 491 -24.84 -60.34 -51.32
N THR A 492 -24.49 -59.35 -52.18
CA THR A 492 -25.32 -58.78 -53.32
C THR A 492 -24.58 -58.35 -54.65
N LEU A 493 -25.29 -57.79 -55.67
CA LEU A 493 -24.92 -57.62 -57.12
C LEU A 493 -24.32 -56.24 -57.58
N ASP A 494 -23.53 -56.22 -58.68
CA ASP A 494 -22.70 -55.09 -59.20
C ASP A 494 -23.30 -54.17 -60.32
N TYR A 495 -22.81 -52.92 -60.39
CA TYR A 495 -23.27 -51.79 -61.20
C TYR A 495 -22.18 -50.96 -61.94
N GLY A 496 -20.90 -50.99 -61.54
CA GLY A 496 -19.83 -50.18 -62.16
C GLY A 496 -19.13 -49.19 -61.21
N THR A 497 -18.46 -48.15 -61.76
CA THR A 497 -17.66 -47.18 -60.97
C THR A 497 -17.82 -45.71 -61.38
N LEU A 498 -17.66 -44.81 -60.40
CA LEU A 498 -17.61 -43.35 -60.56
C LEU A 498 -16.17 -42.87 -60.25
N LYS A 499 -15.72 -41.80 -60.92
CA LYS A 499 -14.47 -41.10 -60.65
C LYS A 499 -14.71 -39.59 -60.56
N VAL A 500 -13.95 -38.92 -59.69
CA VAL A 500 -13.77 -37.46 -59.65
C VAL A 500 -12.24 -37.19 -59.66
N ASP A 501 -11.80 -35.96 -59.93
CA ASP A 501 -10.40 -35.53 -59.82
C ASP A 501 -10.21 -34.60 -58.61
N ASP A 502 -9.03 -34.62 -57.99
CA ASP A 502 -8.70 -33.80 -56.82
C ASP A 502 -8.67 -32.30 -57.15
N VAL A 503 -9.01 -31.46 -56.16
CA VAL A 503 -8.93 -29.99 -56.22
C VAL A 503 -7.77 -29.55 -55.32
N LEU A 504 -6.74 -28.96 -55.91
CA LEU A 504 -5.50 -28.58 -55.21
C LEU A 504 -5.34 -27.06 -55.11
N ASP A 505 -4.56 -26.62 -54.12
CA ASP A 505 -4.14 -25.23 -53.88
C ASP A 505 -5.29 -24.21 -53.77
N LEU A 506 -6.44 -24.62 -53.20
CA LEU A 506 -7.63 -23.77 -53.09
C LEU A 506 -7.50 -22.80 -51.91
N GLU A 507 -7.14 -21.54 -52.18
CA GLU A 507 -7.02 -20.49 -51.15
C GLU A 507 -8.36 -20.23 -50.42
N VAL A 508 -8.30 -20.03 -49.10
CA VAL A 508 -9.47 -19.68 -48.26
C VAL A 508 -10.25 -18.49 -48.85
N GLY A 509 -11.55 -18.68 -49.05
CA GLY A 509 -12.44 -17.71 -49.69
C GLY A 509 -12.44 -17.75 -51.23
N LYS A 510 -11.82 -18.75 -51.87
CA LYS A 510 -11.92 -19.03 -53.31
C LYS A 510 -12.73 -20.30 -53.57
N SER A 511 -13.17 -20.45 -54.83
CA SER A 511 -14.04 -21.55 -55.27
C SER A 511 -13.57 -22.20 -56.57
N ALA A 512 -13.86 -23.49 -56.76
CA ALA A 512 -13.50 -24.29 -57.93
C ALA A 512 -14.63 -25.27 -58.34
N ILE A 513 -14.66 -25.71 -59.60
CA ILE A 513 -15.73 -26.57 -60.16
C ILE A 513 -15.32 -28.05 -60.12
N ILE A 514 -16.20 -28.92 -59.61
CA ILE A 514 -16.02 -30.37 -59.53
C ILE A 514 -16.44 -31.03 -60.85
N ASN A 515 -15.66 -31.99 -61.36
CA ASN A 515 -15.88 -32.61 -62.67
C ASN A 515 -15.95 -34.16 -62.56
N PRO A 516 -17.14 -34.75 -62.30
CA PRO A 516 -17.31 -36.19 -62.16
C PRO A 516 -17.39 -36.96 -63.51
N THR A 517 -17.10 -38.26 -63.50
CA THR A 517 -17.14 -39.15 -64.68
C THR A 517 -17.50 -40.59 -64.29
N PHE A 518 -18.52 -41.18 -64.92
CA PHE A 518 -18.90 -42.59 -64.75
C PHE A 518 -18.19 -43.50 -65.76
N SER A 519 -17.79 -44.71 -65.34
CA SER A 519 -17.19 -45.72 -66.23
C SER A 519 -18.21 -46.40 -67.16
N ILE A 520 -19.49 -46.40 -66.79
CA ILE A 520 -20.61 -46.87 -67.61
C ILE A 520 -21.58 -45.70 -67.79
N SER A 521 -21.48 -44.99 -68.92
CA SER A 521 -22.30 -43.80 -69.23
C SER A 521 -23.80 -44.03 -69.09
N ASP A 522 -24.25 -45.23 -69.46
CA ASP A 522 -25.66 -45.62 -69.52
C ASP A 522 -26.22 -45.96 -68.11
N LYS A 523 -25.39 -45.78 -67.07
CA LYS A 523 -25.67 -45.89 -65.64
C LYS A 523 -25.23 -44.64 -64.86
N ALA A 524 -25.03 -43.51 -65.56
CA ALA A 524 -24.75 -42.24 -64.91
C ALA A 524 -25.97 -41.75 -64.10
N GLU A 525 -25.70 -41.27 -62.88
CA GLU A 525 -26.70 -40.93 -61.86
C GLU A 525 -26.44 -39.53 -61.29
N GLU A 526 -27.44 -38.97 -60.58
CA GLU A 526 -27.31 -37.71 -59.87
C GLU A 526 -26.39 -37.87 -58.65
N ILE A 527 -25.43 -36.94 -58.48
CA ILE A 527 -24.36 -37.06 -57.49
C ILE A 527 -24.61 -36.11 -56.32
N THR A 528 -24.73 -36.68 -55.13
CA THR A 528 -24.67 -35.97 -53.84
C THR A 528 -23.22 -35.95 -53.34
N TYR A 529 -22.73 -34.80 -52.89
CA TYR A 529 -21.43 -34.68 -52.23
C TYR A 529 -21.60 -34.64 -50.71
N THR A 530 -20.81 -35.42 -49.99
CA THR A 530 -20.78 -35.47 -48.51
C THR A 530 -19.34 -35.51 -48.01
N PHE A 531 -19.03 -34.70 -47.00
CA PHE A 531 -17.72 -34.60 -46.36
C PHE A 531 -17.90 -34.25 -44.88
N ASP A 532 -16.93 -34.59 -44.05
CA ASP A 532 -16.95 -34.29 -42.62
C ASP A 532 -16.26 -32.96 -42.31
N GLY A 533 -16.84 -32.20 -41.37
CA GLY A 533 -16.30 -30.92 -40.89
C GLY A 533 -16.69 -29.70 -41.73
N GLU A 534 -16.28 -28.52 -41.26
CA GLU A 534 -16.65 -27.20 -41.81
C GLU A 534 -15.51 -26.53 -42.58
N ASP A 535 -14.49 -27.31 -42.98
CA ASP A 535 -13.27 -26.81 -43.62
C ASP A 535 -13.47 -26.32 -45.07
N ILE A 536 -14.57 -26.74 -45.72
CA ILE A 536 -15.01 -26.36 -47.07
C ILE A 536 -16.54 -26.27 -47.12
N SER A 537 -17.10 -25.69 -48.19
CA SER A 537 -18.51 -25.87 -48.59
C SER A 537 -18.61 -26.36 -50.04
N ILE A 538 -19.71 -27.03 -50.41
CA ILE A 538 -20.01 -27.44 -51.78
C ILE A 538 -21.47 -27.12 -52.12
N GLU A 539 -21.69 -26.29 -53.13
CA GLU A 539 -23.01 -25.90 -53.65
C GLU A 539 -23.02 -26.00 -55.18
N ASP A 540 -24.07 -26.56 -55.79
CA ASP A 540 -24.24 -26.72 -57.25
C ASP A 540 -23.02 -27.30 -58.01
N GLY A 541 -22.22 -28.16 -57.36
CA GLY A 541 -21.00 -28.75 -57.92
C GLY A 541 -19.77 -27.84 -57.90
N VAL A 542 -19.82 -26.74 -57.14
CA VAL A 542 -18.72 -25.80 -56.88
C VAL A 542 -18.27 -25.96 -55.42
N VAL A 543 -16.99 -26.22 -55.20
CA VAL A 543 -16.37 -26.26 -53.86
C VAL A 543 -15.78 -24.90 -53.51
N THR A 544 -15.89 -24.47 -52.25
CA THR A 544 -15.27 -23.26 -51.70
C THR A 544 -14.45 -23.60 -50.45
N ALA A 545 -13.23 -23.04 -50.32
CA ALA A 545 -12.39 -23.24 -49.15
C ALA A 545 -12.79 -22.30 -47.98
N LEU A 546 -13.00 -22.86 -46.79
CA LEU A 546 -13.37 -22.09 -45.58
C LEU A 546 -12.23 -22.06 -44.55
N VAL A 547 -11.43 -23.12 -44.44
CA VAL A 547 -10.28 -23.23 -43.54
C VAL A 547 -9.03 -23.64 -44.34
N GLY A 548 -7.88 -23.04 -44.04
CA GLY A 548 -6.62 -23.20 -44.79
C GLY A 548 -5.73 -24.35 -44.30
N ASN A 549 -4.83 -24.82 -45.16
CA ASN A 549 -3.93 -25.96 -44.93
C ASN A 549 -4.68 -27.25 -44.53
N LYS A 550 -5.89 -27.45 -45.06
CA LYS A 550 -6.71 -28.63 -44.83
C LYS A 550 -6.71 -29.53 -46.06
N SER A 551 -6.92 -30.82 -45.83
CA SER A 551 -7.04 -31.85 -46.87
C SER A 551 -8.35 -32.58 -46.62
N VAL A 552 -9.44 -32.07 -47.19
CA VAL A 552 -10.79 -32.61 -46.97
C VAL A 552 -11.04 -33.71 -47.98
N THR A 553 -11.39 -34.90 -47.49
CA THR A 553 -11.83 -36.00 -48.34
C THR A 553 -13.33 -35.87 -48.59
N VAL A 554 -13.71 -35.65 -49.84
CA VAL A 554 -15.10 -35.48 -50.28
C VAL A 554 -15.59 -36.77 -50.93
N THR A 555 -16.66 -37.32 -50.37
CA THR A 555 -17.36 -38.48 -50.94
C THR A 555 -18.40 -38.01 -51.96
N ALA A 556 -18.22 -38.39 -53.22
CA ALA A 556 -19.20 -38.24 -54.29
C ALA A 556 -20.01 -39.54 -54.39
N LYS A 557 -21.31 -39.45 -54.10
CA LYS A 557 -22.22 -40.60 -53.95
C LYS A 557 -23.44 -40.49 -54.86
N THR A 558 -23.95 -41.65 -55.27
CA THR A 558 -25.15 -41.84 -56.11
C THR A 558 -26.00 -42.99 -55.53
N ALA A 559 -26.97 -43.51 -56.28
CA ALA A 559 -27.76 -44.65 -55.82
C ALA A 559 -26.95 -45.97 -55.85
N HIS A 560 -25.99 -46.12 -56.77
CA HIS A 560 -25.22 -47.37 -56.94
C HIS A 560 -23.69 -47.21 -56.94
N HIS A 561 -23.16 -45.98 -56.89
CA HIS A 561 -21.73 -45.68 -56.92
C HIS A 561 -21.33 -44.71 -55.79
N GLU A 562 -20.12 -44.90 -55.26
CA GLU A 562 -19.50 -44.07 -54.23
C GLU A 562 -18.00 -43.97 -54.53
N THR A 563 -17.43 -42.76 -54.50
CA THR A 563 -15.98 -42.52 -54.66
C THR A 563 -15.56 -41.30 -53.88
N THR A 564 -14.28 -41.23 -53.49
CA THR A 564 -13.69 -40.06 -52.82
C THR A 564 -12.76 -39.28 -53.73
N PHE A 565 -12.69 -37.96 -53.54
CA PHE A 565 -11.61 -37.10 -54.04
C PHE A 565 -11.19 -36.12 -52.94
N THR A 566 -10.05 -35.47 -53.12
CA THR A 566 -9.42 -34.60 -52.11
C THR A 566 -9.57 -33.13 -52.50
N VAL A 567 -9.87 -32.29 -51.52
CA VAL A 567 -9.79 -30.83 -51.63
C VAL A 567 -8.69 -30.35 -50.70
N VAL A 568 -7.58 -29.89 -51.28
CA VAL A 568 -6.44 -29.33 -50.55
C VAL A 568 -6.55 -27.81 -50.56
N THR A 569 -6.69 -27.22 -49.37
CA THR A 569 -6.82 -25.76 -49.18
C THR A 569 -5.51 -25.14 -48.74
N VAL A 570 -5.31 -23.85 -49.05
CA VAL A 570 -4.14 -23.08 -48.62
C VAL A 570 -4.54 -21.80 -47.88
N GLU A 571 -3.72 -21.39 -46.93
CA GLU A 571 -3.95 -20.19 -46.12
C GLU A 571 -3.84 -18.90 -46.95
N ASN A 572 -4.81 -17.99 -46.77
CA ASN A 572 -4.68 -16.61 -47.22
C ASN A 572 -3.72 -15.85 -46.28
N ARG A 573 -2.46 -15.73 -46.70
CA ARG A 573 -1.38 -15.03 -45.96
C ARG A 573 -1.40 -13.50 -46.10
N GLY A 574 -2.24 -12.95 -46.98
CA GLY A 574 -2.35 -11.52 -47.23
C GLY A 574 -1.15 -10.92 -47.99
N GLU A 575 -0.90 -9.63 -47.76
CA GLU A 575 0.15 -8.83 -48.40
C GLU A 575 1.10 -8.24 -47.35
N LEU A 576 2.38 -8.10 -47.70
CA LEU A 576 3.39 -7.36 -46.93
C LEU A 576 3.46 -5.91 -47.40
N ILE A 577 3.15 -4.98 -46.50
CA ILE A 577 3.23 -3.54 -46.68
C ILE A 577 4.36 -2.99 -45.78
N VAL A 578 5.18 -2.09 -46.32
CA VAL A 578 6.14 -1.28 -45.54
C VAL A 578 6.05 0.15 -46.04
N GLU A 579 5.92 1.12 -45.15
CA GLU A 579 5.69 2.51 -45.54
C GLU A 579 6.99 3.28 -45.88
N ASN A 580 6.86 4.31 -46.70
CA ASN A 580 7.96 5.23 -46.98
C ASN A 580 8.29 6.05 -45.72
N THR A 581 9.57 6.17 -45.39
CA THR A 581 10.03 6.80 -44.13
C THR A 581 11.12 7.83 -44.37
N THR A 582 11.44 8.64 -43.35
CA THR A 582 12.47 9.68 -43.39
C THR A 582 13.53 9.38 -42.34
N ALA A 583 14.80 9.35 -42.76
CA ALA A 583 15.97 9.21 -41.89
C ALA A 583 16.82 10.49 -41.96
N TRP A 584 17.68 10.74 -40.96
CA TRP A 584 18.48 11.96 -40.88
C TRP A 584 19.97 11.68 -40.75
N VAL A 585 20.78 12.39 -41.55
CA VAL A 585 22.23 12.18 -41.61
C VAL A 585 22.87 12.60 -40.28
N GLY A 586 23.57 11.66 -39.62
CA GLY A 586 24.22 11.88 -38.32
C GLY A 586 23.31 11.73 -37.09
N TYR A 587 22.06 11.30 -37.27
CA TYR A 587 21.12 10.96 -36.20
C TYR A 587 21.13 9.44 -35.93
N PRO A 588 20.57 8.96 -34.81
CA PRO A 588 20.38 7.53 -34.58
C PRO A 588 19.55 6.87 -35.68
N ALA A 589 19.73 5.56 -35.84
CA ALA A 589 18.97 4.77 -36.80
C ALA A 589 17.45 4.85 -36.53
N ILE A 590 16.67 5.00 -37.58
CA ILE A 590 15.20 4.94 -37.51
C ILE A 590 14.73 3.48 -37.54
N ASP A 591 13.54 3.24 -37.02
CA ASP A 591 12.85 1.96 -37.11
C ASP A 591 11.94 1.88 -38.36
N VAL A 592 11.73 0.66 -38.86
CA VAL A 592 10.69 0.35 -39.84
C VAL A 592 9.80 -0.78 -39.34
N TYR A 593 8.49 -0.62 -39.53
CA TYR A 593 7.47 -1.59 -39.12
C TYR A 593 6.81 -2.18 -40.36
N PRO A 594 6.94 -3.51 -40.58
CA PRO A 594 6.20 -4.20 -41.62
C PRO A 594 4.78 -4.52 -41.15
N LYS A 595 3.80 -4.30 -42.03
CA LYS A 595 2.41 -4.69 -41.80
C LYS A 595 2.02 -5.81 -42.75
N PHE A 596 1.59 -6.94 -42.19
CA PHE A 596 0.91 -7.99 -42.94
C PHE A 596 -0.59 -7.71 -42.92
N THR A 597 -1.28 -7.81 -44.06
CA THR A 597 -2.74 -7.61 -44.09
C THR A 597 -3.51 -8.74 -43.42
N ASN A 598 -2.87 -9.91 -43.22
CA ASN A 598 -3.29 -10.92 -42.26
C ASN A 598 -2.19 -11.14 -41.21
N SER A 599 -2.40 -10.60 -40.00
CA SER A 599 -1.42 -10.64 -38.91
C SER A 599 -1.08 -12.05 -38.42
N ASN A 600 -1.96 -13.03 -38.64
CA ASN A 600 -1.75 -14.41 -38.19
C ASN A 600 -0.63 -15.12 -38.98
N TYR A 601 -0.19 -14.53 -40.09
CA TYR A 601 0.93 -15.01 -40.92
C TYR A 601 2.06 -13.97 -41.00
N ALA A 602 2.25 -13.18 -39.93
CA ALA A 602 3.38 -12.27 -39.82
C ALA A 602 4.71 -13.07 -39.76
N GLU A 603 5.65 -12.69 -40.62
CA GLU A 603 6.92 -13.38 -40.83
C GLU A 603 8.12 -12.46 -40.61
N PRO A 604 9.30 -12.97 -40.19
CA PRO A 604 10.52 -12.18 -40.10
C PRO A 604 10.90 -11.55 -41.44
N VAL A 605 10.92 -10.21 -41.48
CA VAL A 605 11.23 -9.44 -42.69
C VAL A 605 12.73 -9.15 -42.78
N VAL A 606 13.36 -9.60 -43.86
CA VAL A 606 14.75 -9.28 -44.21
C VAL A 606 14.77 -8.03 -45.07
N TYR A 607 15.47 -7.00 -44.59
CA TYR A 607 15.64 -5.71 -45.27
C TYR A 607 16.98 -5.66 -46.01
N SER A 608 16.99 -5.06 -47.21
CA SER A 608 18.20 -4.92 -48.02
C SER A 608 18.14 -3.72 -48.98
N CYS A 609 19.28 -3.09 -49.24
CA CYS A 609 19.42 -2.03 -50.24
C CYS A 609 20.73 -2.21 -51.03
N ALA A 610 20.70 -1.93 -52.33
CA ALA A 610 21.87 -2.02 -53.22
C ALA A 610 22.61 -0.69 -53.40
N GLN A 611 22.09 0.40 -52.82
CA GLN A 611 22.68 1.74 -52.88
C GLN A 611 23.64 1.96 -51.70
N SER A 612 24.77 2.63 -51.93
CA SER A 612 25.72 2.99 -50.88
C SER A 612 25.30 4.25 -50.11
N GLY A 613 25.59 4.30 -48.80
CA GLY A 613 25.29 5.46 -47.93
C GLY A 613 24.05 5.27 -47.04
N ILE A 614 23.40 4.12 -47.13
CA ILE A 614 22.40 3.59 -46.20
C ILE A 614 22.99 2.34 -45.54
N GLU A 615 22.76 2.17 -44.24
CA GLU A 615 23.12 1.01 -43.44
C GLU A 615 21.83 0.42 -42.84
N ILE A 616 21.75 -0.91 -42.78
CA ILE A 616 20.56 -1.64 -42.36
C ILE A 616 21.00 -2.72 -41.38
N ASN A 617 20.43 -2.73 -40.18
CA ASN A 617 20.68 -3.71 -39.13
C ASN A 617 19.34 -4.19 -38.55
N GLY A 618 18.88 -5.38 -38.97
CA GLY A 618 17.51 -5.82 -38.70
C GLY A 618 16.49 -4.85 -39.31
N ASN A 619 15.59 -4.32 -38.48
CA ASN A 619 14.62 -3.28 -38.84
C ASN A 619 15.11 -1.85 -38.57
N LEU A 620 16.38 -1.66 -38.17
CA LEU A 620 16.98 -0.34 -37.94
C LEU A 620 17.74 0.15 -39.18
N ILE A 621 17.54 1.42 -39.54
CA ILE A 621 18.12 2.03 -40.74
C ILE A 621 18.85 3.33 -40.38
N SER A 622 20.17 3.37 -40.60
CA SER A 622 21.01 4.56 -40.50
C SER A 622 21.39 5.08 -41.89
N VAL A 623 21.62 6.40 -42.01
CA VAL A 623 21.98 7.05 -43.28
C VAL A 623 23.18 7.98 -43.11
N ALA A 624 24.17 7.82 -43.99
CA ALA A 624 25.41 8.58 -44.00
C ALA A 624 25.43 9.70 -45.05
N GLN A 625 24.48 9.70 -46.00
CA GLN A 625 24.38 10.68 -47.08
C GLN A 625 22.90 11.02 -47.35
N GLU A 626 22.65 12.23 -47.85
CA GLU A 626 21.32 12.73 -48.22
C GLU A 626 20.88 12.22 -49.60
N GLY A 627 19.61 11.82 -49.73
CA GLY A 627 19.08 11.20 -50.95
C GLY A 627 17.87 10.29 -50.69
N ASN A 628 17.40 9.61 -51.75
CA ASN A 628 16.33 8.62 -51.65
C ASN A 628 16.88 7.21 -51.90
N TYR A 629 16.57 6.30 -51.00
CA TYR A 629 17.04 4.92 -50.99
C TYR A 629 15.88 3.95 -51.17
N THR A 630 15.92 3.10 -52.21
CA THR A 630 14.92 2.05 -52.42
C THR A 630 15.34 0.80 -51.65
N VAL A 631 14.63 0.51 -50.55
CA VAL A 631 14.87 -0.65 -49.69
C VAL A 631 13.90 -1.76 -50.08
N SER A 632 14.39 -2.98 -50.25
CA SER A 632 13.56 -4.17 -50.44
C SER A 632 13.36 -4.89 -49.11
N ALA A 633 12.13 -5.28 -48.85
CA ALA A 633 11.68 -6.01 -47.67
C ALA A 633 11.12 -7.37 -48.13
N LYS A 634 11.59 -8.48 -47.55
CA LYS A 634 11.26 -9.84 -48.01
C LYS A 634 11.05 -10.82 -46.86
N THR A 635 10.17 -11.79 -47.05
CA THR A 635 9.99 -12.97 -46.20
C THR A 635 10.14 -14.24 -47.05
N THR A 636 9.69 -15.39 -46.55
CA THR A 636 9.62 -16.63 -47.34
C THR A 636 8.58 -16.56 -48.45
N TYR A 637 7.44 -15.90 -48.22
CA TYR A 637 6.31 -15.85 -49.17
C TYR A 637 6.03 -14.45 -49.75
N HIS A 638 6.55 -13.37 -49.16
CA HIS A 638 6.27 -12.00 -49.58
C HIS A 638 7.52 -11.20 -49.95
N SER A 639 7.38 -10.22 -50.85
CA SER A 639 8.45 -9.31 -51.26
C SER A 639 7.87 -7.96 -51.68
N THR A 640 8.36 -6.87 -51.09
CA THR A 640 7.97 -5.49 -51.43
C THR A 640 9.17 -4.54 -51.44
N THR A 641 8.94 -3.27 -51.78
CA THR A 641 9.95 -2.19 -51.77
C THR A 641 9.36 -0.87 -51.29
N PHE A 642 10.10 -0.14 -50.46
CA PHE A 642 9.74 1.18 -49.94
C PHE A 642 10.92 2.15 -50.06
N THR A 643 10.64 3.44 -49.86
CA THR A 643 11.63 4.53 -49.94
C THR A 643 12.02 5.02 -48.57
N VAL A 644 13.33 5.11 -48.31
CA VAL A 644 13.89 5.89 -47.19
C VAL A 644 14.41 7.20 -47.76
N SER A 645 13.80 8.31 -47.37
CA SER A 645 14.28 9.66 -47.67
C SER A 645 15.27 10.11 -46.59
N ALA A 646 16.56 10.06 -46.90
CA ALA A 646 17.62 10.59 -46.06
C ALA A 646 17.70 12.12 -46.23
N LYS A 647 17.64 12.88 -45.13
CA LYS A 647 17.70 14.34 -45.11
C LYS A 647 18.85 14.86 -44.25
N THR A 648 19.46 15.98 -44.64
CA THR A 648 20.35 16.73 -43.74
C THR A 648 19.52 17.66 -42.84
N VAL A 649 19.99 17.95 -41.62
CA VAL A 649 19.31 18.85 -40.67
C VAL A 649 20.20 20.05 -40.35
N ASP A 650 19.70 21.26 -40.55
CA ASP A 650 20.41 22.48 -40.17
C ASP A 650 20.28 22.76 -38.66
N THR A 651 21.23 22.21 -37.89
CA THR A 651 21.35 22.48 -36.45
C THR A 651 22.02 23.83 -36.14
N THR A 652 22.32 24.67 -37.13
CA THR A 652 22.86 26.02 -36.94
C THR A 652 21.76 27.09 -36.86
N HIS A 653 20.51 26.72 -37.19
CA HIS A 653 19.36 27.60 -37.07
C HIS A 653 19.14 28.07 -35.61
N GLU A 654 18.69 29.31 -35.43
CA GLU A 654 18.45 29.94 -34.11
C GLU A 654 17.53 29.14 -33.18
N TRP A 655 16.74 28.20 -33.70
CA TRP A 655 15.80 27.37 -32.94
C TRP A 655 16.45 26.18 -32.20
N TYR A 656 17.71 25.84 -32.51
CA TYR A 656 18.50 24.89 -31.71
C TYR A 656 19.31 25.58 -30.60
N VAL A 657 19.35 26.92 -30.58
CA VAL A 657 20.17 27.70 -29.65
C VAL A 657 19.44 27.90 -28.32
N ASN A 658 19.76 27.06 -27.33
CA ASN A 658 19.36 27.29 -25.95
C ASN A 658 20.01 28.58 -25.41
N ASN A 659 19.19 29.61 -25.20
CA ASN A 659 19.58 30.83 -24.49
C ASN A 659 19.66 30.62 -22.96
N ASP A 660 20.14 31.62 -22.22
CA ASP A 660 20.37 31.54 -20.78
C ASP A 660 19.12 31.13 -19.96
N ARG A 661 17.89 31.54 -20.36
CA ARG A 661 16.64 31.10 -19.69
C ARG A 661 16.42 29.60 -19.91
N PHE A 662 16.68 29.09 -21.11
CA PHE A 662 16.53 27.68 -21.45
C PHE A 662 17.62 26.80 -20.80
N ASN A 663 18.87 27.24 -20.77
CA ASN A 663 19.95 26.55 -20.07
C ASN A 663 19.69 26.51 -18.56
N TYR A 664 19.34 27.65 -17.94
CA TYR A 664 18.98 27.70 -16.52
C TYR A 664 17.80 26.78 -16.19
N LYS A 665 16.72 26.79 -16.99
CA LYS A 665 15.60 25.85 -16.77
C LYS A 665 16.07 24.40 -16.88
N ALA A 666 16.80 24.03 -17.93
CA ALA A 666 17.33 22.68 -18.12
C ALA A 666 18.19 22.21 -16.91
N ASP A 667 19.09 23.06 -16.41
CA ASP A 667 19.90 22.76 -15.23
C ASP A 667 19.04 22.55 -13.97
N THR A 668 17.97 23.35 -13.77
CA THR A 668 17.03 23.11 -12.65
C THR A 668 16.24 21.80 -12.81
N ARG A 669 15.93 21.36 -14.03
CA ARG A 669 15.24 20.09 -14.28
C ARG A 669 16.14 18.89 -14.00
N LEU A 670 17.39 18.94 -14.49
CA LEU A 670 18.40 17.93 -14.17
C LEU A 670 18.67 17.87 -12.66
N LYS A 671 18.77 19.01 -11.97
CA LYS A 671 18.91 19.04 -10.50
C LYS A 671 17.74 18.38 -9.80
N LYS A 672 16.49 18.67 -10.18
CA LYS A 672 15.30 18.05 -9.58
C LYS A 672 15.32 16.53 -9.80
N TRP A 673 15.67 16.05 -10.99
CA TRP A 673 15.90 14.61 -11.23
C TRP A 673 16.98 14.05 -10.31
N GLN A 674 18.13 14.70 -10.19
CA GLN A 674 19.24 14.25 -9.33
C GLN A 674 18.92 14.23 -7.82
N SER A 675 17.86 14.93 -7.37
CA SER A 675 17.42 14.93 -5.97
C SER A 675 16.19 14.07 -5.68
N GLU A 676 15.37 13.75 -6.70
CA GLU A 676 14.05 13.14 -6.51
C GLU A 676 13.77 11.95 -7.45
N GLY A 677 14.43 11.86 -8.60
CA GLY A 677 14.17 10.85 -9.64
C GLY A 677 14.95 9.55 -9.42
N ILE A 678 14.32 8.44 -9.79
CA ILE A 678 14.84 7.08 -9.67
C ILE A 678 14.82 6.40 -11.04
N ASP A 679 15.98 5.90 -11.45
CA ASP A 679 16.16 5.18 -12.71
C ASP A 679 15.23 3.94 -12.77
N ASN A 680 14.55 3.80 -13.91
CA ASN A 680 13.52 2.83 -14.28
C ASN A 680 12.24 2.83 -13.40
N SER A 681 12.08 3.75 -12.45
CA SER A 681 10.83 3.94 -11.67
C SER A 681 10.08 5.21 -12.06
N THR A 682 10.75 6.35 -12.05
CA THR A 682 10.06 7.63 -12.01
C THR A 682 9.46 8.02 -13.37
N THR A 683 8.23 8.51 -13.35
CA THR A 683 7.54 9.05 -14.53
C THR A 683 7.78 10.56 -14.66
N ILE A 684 8.21 11.05 -15.82
CA ILE A 684 8.48 12.47 -16.03
C ILE A 684 7.52 13.11 -17.03
N TYR A 685 6.87 14.21 -16.62
CA TYR A 685 6.02 15.04 -17.45
C TYR A 685 6.85 16.19 -18.03
N ILE A 686 7.04 16.19 -19.35
CA ILE A 686 8.00 17.05 -20.07
C ILE A 686 7.35 17.74 -21.28
N GLY A 687 8.13 18.53 -22.02
CA GLY A 687 7.66 19.23 -23.22
C GLY A 687 7.53 20.73 -23.04
N ASP A 688 6.49 21.33 -23.61
CA ASP A 688 6.30 22.78 -23.66
C ASP A 688 5.60 23.36 -22.42
N SER A 689 4.88 24.47 -22.57
CA SER A 689 4.33 25.25 -21.44
C SER A 689 3.21 24.53 -20.71
N PHE A 690 2.50 23.60 -21.37
CA PHE A 690 1.43 22.82 -20.75
C PHE A 690 1.94 22.04 -19.52
N PHE A 691 3.11 21.41 -19.61
CA PHE A 691 3.71 20.65 -18.50
C PHE A 691 4.85 21.41 -17.81
N ASP A 692 4.80 22.75 -17.77
CA ASP A 692 5.69 23.55 -16.91
C ASP A 692 5.01 23.88 -15.57
N TYR A 693 5.42 23.14 -14.53
CA TYR A 693 5.01 23.33 -13.13
C TYR A 693 5.10 24.79 -12.65
N SER A 694 6.07 25.56 -13.15
CA SER A 694 6.32 26.93 -12.69
C SER A 694 5.47 28.02 -13.37
N GLU A 695 4.75 27.69 -14.45
CA GLU A 695 4.01 28.69 -15.26
C GLU A 695 2.55 28.28 -15.59
N CYS A 696 2.24 26.97 -15.68
CA CYS A 696 0.89 26.52 -16.10
C CYS A 696 0.27 25.40 -15.25
N TRP A 697 1.04 24.42 -14.74
CA TRP A 697 0.51 23.31 -13.95
C TRP A 697 1.08 23.25 -12.50
N PRO A 698 0.80 24.27 -11.67
CA PRO A 698 1.45 24.45 -10.35
C PRO A 698 0.99 23.48 -9.26
N ASP A 699 -0.07 22.72 -9.51
CA ASP A 699 -0.71 21.83 -8.53
C ASP A 699 -0.59 20.34 -8.91
N PHE A 700 0.23 20.01 -9.93
CA PHE A 700 0.56 18.64 -10.33
C PHE A 700 0.88 17.73 -9.14
N GLU A 701 1.81 18.18 -8.28
CA GLU A 701 2.28 17.45 -7.09
C GLU A 701 1.24 17.49 -5.95
N THR A 702 0.35 18.49 -5.89
CA THR A 702 -0.56 18.73 -4.75
C THR A 702 -1.98 18.21 -4.95
N THR A 703 -2.40 17.98 -6.20
CA THR A 703 -3.78 17.65 -6.57
C THR A 703 -3.89 16.33 -7.34
N HIS A 704 -2.94 16.06 -8.24
CA HIS A 704 -3.10 15.01 -9.26
C HIS A 704 -2.21 13.78 -9.03
N TYR A 705 -0.96 13.99 -8.62
CA TYR A 705 0.04 12.92 -8.43
C TYR A 705 0.57 12.87 -6.99
N VAL A 706 -0.29 13.22 -6.03
CA VAL A 706 -0.04 13.09 -4.58
C VAL A 706 0.32 11.63 -4.29
N GLY A 707 1.47 11.40 -3.64
CA GLY A 707 1.92 10.05 -3.30
C GLY A 707 2.35 9.17 -4.48
N LYS A 708 2.56 9.72 -5.68
CA LYS A 708 3.07 8.99 -6.87
C LYS A 708 4.52 9.37 -7.21
N ASP A 709 5.27 8.44 -7.79
CA ASP A 709 6.63 8.66 -8.27
C ASP A 709 6.62 9.36 -9.65
N ALA A 710 6.08 10.57 -9.70
CA ALA A 710 5.91 11.38 -10.90
C ALA A 710 6.44 12.82 -10.72
N MET A 711 7.02 13.39 -11.79
CA MET A 711 7.67 14.70 -11.75
C MET A 711 7.27 15.59 -12.93
N CYS A 712 6.79 16.81 -12.65
CA CYS A 712 6.49 17.80 -13.68
C CYS A 712 7.72 18.70 -13.96
N ILE A 713 8.41 18.44 -15.06
CA ILE A 713 9.70 19.07 -15.42
C ILE A 713 9.73 19.65 -16.85
N GLY A 714 8.57 19.86 -17.50
CA GLY A 714 8.48 20.56 -18.78
C GLY A 714 9.03 22.00 -18.74
N ILE A 715 9.25 22.57 -19.93
CA ILE A 715 9.97 23.84 -20.12
C ILE A 715 9.16 24.74 -21.06
N SER A 716 8.50 25.74 -20.47
CA SER A 716 7.66 26.72 -21.16
C SER A 716 8.38 27.45 -22.30
N GLY A 717 7.72 27.50 -23.46
CA GLY A 717 8.23 28.07 -24.71
C GLY A 717 9.18 27.17 -25.51
N SER A 718 9.47 25.95 -25.05
CA SER A 718 10.31 25.00 -25.80
C SER A 718 9.63 24.49 -27.08
N LYS A 719 10.45 23.91 -27.98
CA LYS A 719 10.08 23.30 -29.28
C LYS A 719 10.80 21.95 -29.39
N THR A 720 10.41 21.11 -30.35
CA THR A 720 11.13 19.84 -30.67
C THR A 720 12.64 20.04 -30.72
N TYR A 721 13.12 21.07 -31.44
CA TYR A 721 14.55 21.38 -31.63
C TYR A 721 15.35 21.58 -30.33
N HIS A 722 14.72 22.12 -29.28
CA HIS A 722 15.36 22.26 -27.95
C HIS A 722 15.44 20.90 -27.24
N TRP A 723 14.39 20.08 -27.37
CA TRP A 723 14.33 18.72 -26.82
C TRP A 723 15.25 17.74 -27.56
N GLU A 724 15.53 17.93 -28.86
CA GLU A 724 16.58 17.20 -29.60
C GLU A 724 17.97 17.45 -28.99
N THR A 725 18.27 18.71 -28.64
CA THR A 725 19.50 19.11 -27.94
C THR A 725 19.54 18.55 -26.50
N TRP A 726 18.42 18.60 -25.77
CA TRP A 726 18.37 18.10 -24.38
C TRP A 726 18.39 16.58 -24.26
N ALA A 727 17.80 15.85 -25.22
CA ALA A 727 17.89 14.39 -25.33
C ALA A 727 19.35 13.91 -25.46
N ASN A 728 20.18 14.65 -26.21
CA ASN A 728 21.62 14.40 -26.28
C ASN A 728 22.44 15.02 -25.12
N GLY A 729 21.82 15.76 -24.20
CA GLY A 729 22.52 16.64 -23.25
C GLY A 729 22.35 16.33 -21.76
N TRP A 730 21.13 16.49 -21.24
CA TRP A 730 20.83 16.24 -19.82
C TRP A 730 19.83 15.10 -19.62
N LEU A 731 18.88 14.93 -20.53
CA LEU A 731 17.86 13.88 -20.44
C LEU A 731 18.46 12.47 -20.65
N SER A 732 19.56 12.36 -21.40
CA SER A 732 20.41 11.15 -21.48
C SER A 732 21.20 10.83 -20.21
N LYS A 733 21.02 11.59 -19.12
CA LYS A 733 21.57 11.33 -17.77
C LYS A 733 20.46 10.96 -16.78
N THR A 734 19.34 10.47 -17.31
CA THR A 734 18.14 10.05 -16.58
C THR A 734 17.65 8.76 -17.23
N ALA A 735 17.02 7.85 -16.49
CA ALA A 735 16.29 6.72 -17.06
C ALA A 735 14.86 6.68 -16.50
N PRO A 736 13.91 7.52 -16.95
CA PRO A 736 12.52 7.45 -16.49
C PRO A 736 11.81 6.17 -16.96
N LYS A 737 10.87 5.63 -16.16
CA LYS A 737 9.97 4.53 -16.58
C LYS A 737 9.12 4.99 -17.76
N ASN A 738 8.47 6.14 -17.59
CA ASN A 738 7.61 6.75 -18.60
C ASN A 738 8.01 8.21 -18.84
N VAL A 739 7.99 8.64 -20.09
CA VAL A 739 8.05 10.03 -20.52
C VAL A 739 6.67 10.44 -21.01
N VAL A 740 6.08 11.46 -20.39
CA VAL A 740 4.75 11.96 -20.71
C VAL A 740 4.88 13.38 -21.24
N MET A 741 4.45 13.65 -22.47
CA MET A 741 4.91 14.82 -23.21
C MET A 741 3.81 15.51 -24.02
N HIS A 742 3.55 16.79 -23.70
CA HIS A 742 2.86 17.71 -24.61
C HIS A 742 3.91 18.59 -25.29
N ILE A 743 4.10 18.40 -26.59
CA ILE A 743 5.08 19.18 -27.38
C ILE A 743 4.62 19.32 -28.83
N GLY A 744 4.85 20.52 -29.37
CA GLY A 744 4.66 20.82 -30.79
C GLY A 744 3.83 22.08 -31.05
N THR A 745 3.08 22.58 -30.06
CA THR A 745 2.28 23.81 -30.27
C THR A 745 3.17 25.01 -30.59
N ASN A 746 4.39 25.07 -30.05
CA ASN A 746 5.37 26.12 -30.33
C ASN A 746 6.10 26.00 -31.68
N ASN A 747 6.11 24.81 -32.31
CA ASN A 747 6.56 24.64 -33.70
C ASN A 747 5.52 25.27 -34.66
N VAL A 748 4.27 24.82 -34.55
CA VAL A 748 3.14 25.38 -35.32
C VAL A 748 2.95 26.89 -35.05
N SER A 749 3.18 27.34 -33.82
CA SER A 749 3.08 28.75 -33.46
C SER A 749 4.21 29.60 -34.06
N ALA A 750 5.41 29.03 -34.25
CA ALA A 750 6.52 29.67 -34.97
C ALA A 750 6.34 29.65 -36.51
N GLY A 751 5.48 28.77 -37.04
CA GLY A 751 5.14 28.71 -38.47
C GLY A 751 5.63 27.45 -39.20
N ASP A 752 6.06 26.41 -38.49
CA ASP A 752 6.31 25.09 -39.10
C ASP A 752 5.02 24.54 -39.74
N THR A 753 5.14 23.88 -40.90
CA THR A 753 4.03 23.13 -41.51
C THR A 753 3.73 21.86 -40.72
N ALA A 754 2.64 21.16 -41.07
CA ALA A 754 2.31 19.89 -40.42
C ALA A 754 3.41 18.83 -40.67
N GLU A 755 3.94 18.79 -41.89
CA GLU A 755 5.00 17.87 -42.31
C GLU A 755 6.33 18.17 -41.61
N ASN A 756 6.71 19.45 -41.51
CA ASN A 756 7.94 19.86 -40.81
C ASN A 756 7.85 19.61 -39.29
N THR A 757 6.67 19.83 -38.71
CA THR A 757 6.41 19.54 -37.29
C THR A 757 6.47 18.03 -37.05
N PHE A 758 5.81 17.23 -37.89
CA PHE A 758 5.80 15.76 -37.81
C PHE A 758 7.19 15.14 -38.00
N ASP A 759 7.96 15.57 -39.01
CA ASP A 759 9.34 15.11 -39.19
C ASP A 759 10.24 15.48 -38.00
N SER A 760 9.99 16.61 -37.34
CA SER A 760 10.76 17.03 -36.16
C SER A 760 10.32 16.33 -34.87
N LEU A 761 9.04 15.98 -34.73
CA LEU A 761 8.55 15.11 -33.66
C LEU A 761 9.15 13.71 -33.77
N LYS A 762 9.05 13.08 -34.96
CA LYS A 762 9.67 11.78 -35.22
C LYS A 762 11.17 11.79 -34.92
N ARG A 763 11.92 12.77 -35.45
CA ARG A 763 13.37 12.91 -35.20
C ARG A 763 13.69 13.06 -33.72
N MET A 764 12.94 13.89 -33.00
CA MET A 764 13.08 14.05 -31.55
C MET A 764 12.84 12.73 -30.80
N PHE A 765 11.77 12.00 -31.12
CA PHE A 765 11.49 10.70 -30.49
C PHE A 765 12.50 9.61 -30.90
N THR A 766 13.02 9.60 -32.13
CA THR A 766 14.13 8.72 -32.55
C THR A 766 15.38 8.96 -31.69
N ILE A 767 15.73 10.22 -31.42
CA ILE A 767 16.84 10.54 -30.50
C ILE A 767 16.50 10.07 -29.09
N MET A 768 15.32 10.37 -28.57
CA MET A 768 14.94 9.99 -27.20
C MET A 768 14.96 8.48 -27.01
N ARG A 769 14.37 7.69 -27.91
CA ARG A 769 14.40 6.22 -27.86
C ARG A 769 15.83 5.66 -27.91
N ALA A 770 16.72 6.25 -28.72
CA ALA A 770 18.13 5.88 -28.80
C ALA A 770 19.01 6.39 -27.62
N ARG A 771 18.42 7.11 -26.65
CA ARG A 771 19.06 7.53 -25.39
C ARG A 771 18.40 6.92 -24.17
N LEU A 772 17.12 6.56 -24.27
CA LEU A 772 16.24 6.03 -23.24
C LEU A 772 15.56 4.72 -23.76
N PRO A 773 16.32 3.64 -23.98
CA PRO A 773 15.83 2.44 -24.67
C PRO A 773 14.82 1.60 -23.86
N GLN A 774 14.63 1.89 -22.56
CA GLN A 774 13.66 1.22 -21.69
C GLN A 774 12.44 2.09 -21.34
N THR A 775 12.38 3.33 -21.83
CA THR A 775 11.30 4.27 -21.53
C THR A 775 10.14 4.13 -22.51
N THR A 776 8.91 4.18 -21.99
CA THR A 776 7.67 4.32 -22.78
C THR A 776 7.27 5.79 -22.90
N PHE A 777 6.85 6.23 -24.09
CA PHE A 777 6.61 7.64 -24.43
C PHE A 777 5.14 7.92 -24.72
N TYR A 778 4.48 8.67 -23.85
CA TYR A 778 3.09 9.10 -23.98
C TYR A 778 3.06 10.51 -24.57
N TRP A 779 2.74 10.65 -25.86
CA TRP A 779 2.64 11.95 -26.53
C TRP A 779 1.19 12.42 -26.65
N PHE A 780 0.91 13.61 -26.12
CA PHE A 780 -0.41 14.23 -26.21
C PHE A 780 -0.65 14.90 -27.56
N SER A 781 -1.86 14.71 -28.10
CA SER A 781 -2.38 15.51 -29.20
C SER A 781 -2.23 17.01 -28.93
N ILE A 782 -1.74 17.78 -29.90
CA ILE A 782 -1.50 19.21 -29.74
C ILE A 782 -2.84 19.94 -29.57
N THR A 783 -3.05 20.52 -28.38
CA THR A 783 -4.28 21.23 -28.01
C THR A 783 -4.54 22.43 -28.94
N ARG A 784 -5.79 22.58 -29.41
CA ARG A 784 -6.23 23.74 -30.22
C ARG A 784 -6.18 25.03 -29.39
N HIS A 785 -5.90 26.14 -30.06
CA HIS A 785 -5.94 27.49 -29.46
C HIS A 785 -7.31 28.12 -29.71
N ASP A 786 -7.92 28.72 -28.70
CA ASP A 786 -9.18 29.47 -28.85
C ASP A 786 -8.90 30.89 -29.34
N SER A 787 -9.41 31.21 -30.53
CA SER A 787 -9.36 32.55 -31.11
C SER A 787 -10.26 32.65 -32.33
N THR A 788 -10.85 33.83 -32.53
CA THR A 788 -11.52 34.21 -33.79
C THR A 788 -10.56 34.68 -34.87
N ASP A 789 -9.25 34.70 -34.63
CA ASP A 789 -8.25 35.11 -35.61
C ASP A 789 -8.02 34.03 -36.68
N ALA A 790 -8.11 34.41 -37.95
CA ALA A 790 -8.00 33.49 -39.08
C ALA A 790 -6.62 32.81 -39.19
N GLY A 791 -5.55 33.44 -38.70
CA GLY A 791 -4.21 32.86 -38.62
C GLY A 791 -4.08 31.84 -37.48
N VAL A 792 -4.82 32.00 -36.38
CA VAL A 792 -4.91 30.99 -35.31
C VAL A 792 -5.76 29.80 -35.76
N ILE A 793 -6.88 30.03 -36.45
CA ILE A 793 -7.70 28.98 -37.05
C ILE A 793 -6.89 28.17 -38.07
N ALA A 794 -6.12 28.84 -38.94
CA ALA A 794 -5.22 28.16 -39.87
C ALA A 794 -4.14 27.31 -39.14
N LYS A 795 -3.64 27.77 -37.98
CA LYS A 795 -2.72 26.99 -37.14
C LYS A 795 -3.40 25.81 -36.45
N ASN A 796 -4.69 25.90 -36.07
CA ASN A 796 -5.42 24.74 -35.57
C ASN A 796 -5.56 23.65 -36.65
N ASN A 797 -5.83 24.00 -37.91
CA ASN A 797 -5.82 23.01 -39.01
C ASN A 797 -4.46 22.31 -39.17
N VAL A 798 -3.34 23.02 -38.89
CA VAL A 798 -2.00 22.42 -38.87
C VAL A 798 -1.82 21.48 -37.67
N ARG A 799 -2.31 21.84 -36.46
CA ARG A 799 -2.29 20.98 -35.28
C ARG A 799 -3.06 19.69 -35.51
N ASP A 800 -4.30 19.79 -35.97
CA ASP A 800 -5.17 18.65 -36.25
C ASP A 800 -4.51 17.69 -37.25
N ARG A 801 -3.86 18.22 -38.31
CA ARG A 801 -3.11 17.40 -39.28
C ARG A 801 -1.84 16.77 -38.70
N VAL A 802 -1.15 17.41 -37.75
CA VAL A 802 -0.03 16.80 -37.02
C VAL A 802 -0.53 15.67 -36.12
N ASN A 803 -1.65 15.87 -35.42
CA ASN A 803 -2.25 14.88 -34.55
C ASN A 803 -2.62 13.61 -35.34
N GLU A 804 -3.30 13.74 -36.48
CA GLU A 804 -3.63 12.63 -37.39
C GLU A 804 -2.39 11.81 -37.83
N MET A 805 -1.28 12.49 -38.15
CA MET A 805 -0.06 11.81 -38.59
C MET A 805 0.73 11.17 -37.43
N MET A 806 0.72 11.79 -36.25
CA MET A 806 1.35 11.26 -35.04
C MET A 806 0.57 10.09 -34.44
N GLU A 807 -0.76 10.16 -34.40
CA GLU A 807 -1.66 9.09 -33.96
C GLU A 807 -1.33 7.77 -34.67
N LYS A 808 -1.28 7.82 -36.00
CA LYS A 808 -0.84 6.68 -36.82
C LYS A 808 0.59 6.24 -36.49
N TRP A 809 1.55 7.17 -36.46
CA TRP A 809 2.97 6.85 -36.25
C TRP A 809 3.26 6.23 -34.87
N CYS A 810 2.52 6.63 -33.84
CA CYS A 810 2.54 6.00 -32.52
C CYS A 810 1.91 4.59 -32.56
N SER A 811 0.77 4.39 -33.24
CA SER A 811 0.08 3.09 -33.31
C SER A 811 0.90 1.95 -33.93
N GLU A 812 2.03 2.28 -34.57
CA GLU A 812 2.99 1.33 -35.15
C GLU A 812 4.12 0.92 -34.17
N ARG A 813 4.21 1.53 -32.97
CA ARG A 813 5.37 1.48 -32.08
C ARG A 813 4.98 1.12 -30.65
N ASP A 814 5.52 0.00 -30.15
CA ASP A 814 5.36 -0.48 -28.77
C ASP A 814 5.77 0.55 -27.71
N TYR A 815 6.82 1.33 -27.98
CA TYR A 815 7.32 2.36 -27.07
C TYR A 815 6.61 3.72 -27.17
N MET A 816 5.62 3.89 -28.06
CA MET A 816 4.90 5.16 -28.28
C MET A 816 3.39 5.02 -28.05
N VAL A 817 2.87 5.78 -27.08
CA VAL A 817 1.43 5.89 -26.83
C VAL A 817 0.95 7.27 -27.26
N TYR A 818 -0.12 7.32 -28.07
CA TYR A 818 -0.81 8.57 -28.42
C TYR A 818 -1.93 8.82 -27.41
N VAL A 819 -1.94 10.01 -26.81
CA VAL A 819 -2.94 10.42 -25.83
C VAL A 819 -3.81 11.52 -26.44
N HIS A 820 -5.05 11.18 -26.78
CA HIS A 820 -5.99 12.11 -27.41
C HIS A 820 -6.69 12.98 -26.35
N THR A 821 -6.47 14.30 -26.41
CA THR A 821 -7.18 15.31 -25.59
C THR A 821 -7.74 16.48 -26.39
N VAL A 822 -7.40 16.61 -27.69
CA VAL A 822 -7.69 17.79 -28.51
C VAL A 822 -9.19 18.08 -28.71
N ASP A 823 -10.05 17.05 -28.68
CA ASP A 823 -11.51 17.22 -28.72
C ASP A 823 -12.17 17.25 -27.31
N SER A 824 -11.39 17.08 -26.24
CA SER A 824 -11.86 17.17 -24.84
C SER A 824 -11.73 18.57 -24.22
N ILE A 825 -11.11 19.52 -24.92
CA ILE A 825 -10.80 20.86 -24.41
C ILE A 825 -11.45 21.93 -25.29
N ASP A 826 -12.34 22.74 -24.70
CA ASP A 826 -12.93 23.91 -25.35
C ASP A 826 -12.33 25.24 -24.83
N GLY A 827 -12.56 26.33 -25.56
CA GLY A 827 -12.00 27.66 -25.25
C GLY A 827 -12.38 28.22 -23.87
N SER A 828 -13.53 27.82 -23.32
CA SER A 828 -13.95 28.23 -21.97
C SER A 828 -13.12 27.56 -20.86
N MET A 829 -12.44 26.45 -21.15
CA MET A 829 -11.50 25.79 -20.25
C MET A 829 -10.12 26.46 -20.24
N LEU A 830 -9.81 27.28 -21.25
CA LEU A 830 -8.51 27.94 -21.39
C LEU A 830 -8.45 29.24 -20.57
N ARG A 831 -7.27 29.50 -19.99
CA ARG A 831 -6.95 30.67 -19.16
C ARG A 831 -6.65 31.92 -19.99
N ASP A 832 -5.99 31.71 -21.13
CA ASP A 832 -5.37 32.73 -21.97
C ASP A 832 -5.55 32.45 -23.48
N GLY A 833 -6.53 31.60 -23.83
CA GLY A 833 -6.76 31.10 -25.19
C GLY A 833 -5.77 30.01 -25.64
N VAL A 834 -4.80 29.64 -24.80
CA VAL A 834 -3.79 28.63 -25.09
C VAL A 834 -3.72 27.55 -24.02
N HIS A 835 -3.51 27.91 -22.76
CA HIS A 835 -3.27 26.97 -21.67
C HIS A 835 -4.56 26.68 -20.89
N PRO A 836 -4.79 25.44 -20.43
CA PRO A 836 -5.88 25.13 -19.50
C PRO A 836 -5.80 26.00 -18.23
N LYS A 837 -6.96 26.27 -17.63
CA LYS A 837 -7.01 26.67 -16.22
C LYS A 837 -6.68 25.44 -15.36
N VAL A 838 -6.24 25.69 -14.13
CA VAL A 838 -5.68 24.68 -13.21
C VAL A 838 -6.66 23.50 -13.04
N GLU A 839 -7.94 23.81 -12.83
CA GLU A 839 -9.01 22.83 -12.61
C GLU A 839 -9.26 21.87 -13.80
N TYR A 840 -8.83 22.22 -15.02
CA TYR A 840 -9.02 21.38 -16.22
C TYR A 840 -7.82 20.48 -16.55
N TYR A 841 -6.71 20.57 -15.80
CA TYR A 841 -5.58 19.64 -16.01
C TYR A 841 -5.93 18.18 -15.71
N LYS A 842 -7.01 17.93 -14.96
CA LYS A 842 -7.59 16.58 -14.80
C LYS A 842 -7.88 15.88 -16.14
N ILE A 843 -8.20 16.61 -17.21
CA ILE A 843 -8.42 16.03 -18.55
C ILE A 843 -7.15 15.32 -19.05
N PHE A 844 -5.96 15.88 -18.80
CA PHE A 844 -4.69 15.26 -19.18
C PHE A 844 -4.36 14.06 -18.29
N VAL A 845 -4.67 14.14 -16.99
CA VAL A 845 -4.47 13.04 -16.02
C VAL A 845 -5.34 11.83 -16.39
N ASP A 846 -6.62 12.06 -16.65
CA ASP A 846 -7.58 11.01 -16.94
C ASP A 846 -7.28 10.36 -18.30
N ALA A 847 -6.97 11.16 -19.33
CA ALA A 847 -6.66 10.63 -20.66
C ALA A 847 -5.36 9.79 -20.71
N VAL A 848 -4.32 10.12 -19.93
CA VAL A 848 -3.10 9.29 -19.89
C VAL A 848 -3.29 8.03 -19.05
N ALA A 849 -4.16 8.07 -18.04
CA ALA A 849 -4.59 6.88 -17.29
C ALA A 849 -5.45 5.95 -18.15
N GLU A 850 -6.39 6.49 -18.95
CA GLU A 850 -7.17 5.73 -19.93
C GLU A 850 -6.28 5.13 -21.04
N ALA A 851 -5.20 5.83 -21.41
CA ALA A 851 -4.14 5.31 -22.28
C ALA A 851 -3.20 4.28 -21.62
N GLY A 852 -3.50 3.83 -20.39
CA GLY A 852 -2.85 2.68 -19.75
C GLY A 852 -1.56 2.97 -18.99
N ILE A 853 -1.26 4.21 -18.60
CA ILE A 853 0.01 4.50 -17.91
C ILE A 853 0.09 3.91 -16.50
N GLU A 854 1.12 3.10 -16.27
CA GLU A 854 1.49 2.65 -14.93
C GLU A 854 2.49 3.59 -14.27
N ILE A 855 2.00 4.43 -13.35
CA ILE A 855 2.83 5.29 -12.50
C ILE A 855 2.98 4.63 -11.12
N ASN A 856 4.22 4.30 -10.78
CA ASN A 856 4.60 3.73 -9.49
C ASN A 856 4.17 4.65 -8.33
N ASP A 857 3.84 4.07 -7.18
CA ASP A 857 3.69 4.86 -5.95
C ASP A 857 5.03 5.48 -5.53
N LEU A 858 4.96 6.59 -4.79
CA LEU A 858 6.15 7.24 -4.23
C LEU A 858 6.90 6.22 -3.35
N PRO A 859 8.21 6.03 -3.53
CA PRO A 859 8.98 5.02 -2.80
C PRO A 859 9.01 5.32 -1.30
N GLU A 860 9.10 4.28 -0.46
CA GLU A 860 8.95 4.39 0.99
C GLU A 860 9.97 5.35 1.64
N ASN A 861 11.18 5.44 1.08
CA ASN A 861 12.21 6.39 1.51
C ASN A 861 11.91 7.88 1.21
N ARG A 862 10.84 8.17 0.44
CA ARG A 862 10.29 9.51 0.18
C ARG A 862 8.86 9.70 0.72
N LYS A 863 8.26 8.68 1.33
CA LYS A 863 7.02 8.81 2.12
C LYS A 863 7.32 9.36 3.52
N GLY A 864 6.27 9.75 4.25
CA GLY A 864 6.40 10.38 5.55
C GLY A 864 6.81 11.85 5.44
N ILE A 865 7.57 12.35 6.42
CA ILE A 865 7.92 13.78 6.55
C ILE A 865 9.33 14.04 6.03
N GLU A 866 9.48 15.09 5.21
CA GLU A 866 10.78 15.64 4.80
C GLU A 866 10.81 17.17 4.91
N VAL A 867 12.00 17.78 4.85
CA VAL A 867 12.15 19.26 4.75
C VAL A 867 12.97 19.61 3.52
N ILE A 868 12.29 20.22 2.54
CA ILE A 868 12.85 20.53 1.21
C ILE A 868 13.09 22.03 1.07
N ASN A 869 14.15 22.36 0.35
CA ASN A 869 14.69 23.71 0.24
C ASN A 869 13.97 24.55 -0.84
N GLN A 870 13.64 25.79 -0.49
CA GLN A 870 13.17 26.82 -1.43
C GLN A 870 14.34 27.59 -2.07
N GLY A 871 15.00 26.93 -3.03
CA GLY A 871 15.77 27.58 -4.11
C GLY A 871 17.29 27.42 -4.11
N TYR A 872 17.96 27.21 -2.97
CA TYR A 872 19.43 27.12 -2.91
C TYR A 872 19.93 26.15 -1.84
N ASP A 873 20.78 25.21 -2.24
CA ASP A 873 21.31 24.01 -1.56
C ASP A 873 22.00 24.25 -0.18
N TYR A 874 21.26 24.79 0.80
CA TYR A 874 21.74 25.26 2.11
C TYR A 874 20.95 24.69 3.30
N ILE A 875 20.01 23.78 3.06
CA ILE A 875 19.25 23.02 4.05
C ILE A 875 19.18 21.58 3.55
N SER A 876 19.41 20.64 4.44
CA SER A 876 19.27 19.20 4.20
C SER A 876 18.49 18.56 5.36
N TYR A 877 17.76 17.49 5.05
CA TYR A 877 17.02 16.70 6.02
C TYR A 877 17.55 15.27 6.04
N ASN A 878 17.67 14.70 7.23
CA ASN A 878 17.95 13.29 7.45
C ASN A 878 16.72 12.65 8.10
N ALA A 879 16.01 11.80 7.35
CA ALA A 879 14.82 11.11 7.82
C ALA A 879 15.12 10.16 8.99
N THR A 880 16.19 9.36 8.89
CA THR A 880 16.59 8.38 9.91
C THR A 880 16.84 9.02 11.28
N THR A 881 17.43 10.22 11.33
CA THR A 881 17.66 10.97 12.58
C THR A 881 16.65 12.09 12.81
N LYS A 882 15.61 12.20 11.98
CA LYS A 882 14.65 13.33 11.90
C LYS A 882 15.32 14.71 12.02
N THR A 883 16.52 14.88 11.47
CA THR A 883 17.35 16.07 11.72
C THR A 883 17.37 16.98 10.49
N VAL A 884 17.04 18.26 10.67
CA VAL A 884 17.30 19.30 9.66
C VAL A 884 18.63 19.98 10.00
N THR A 885 19.54 20.06 9.04
CA THR A 885 20.76 20.88 9.15
C THR A 885 20.81 21.92 8.05
N GLY A 886 21.34 23.10 8.34
CA GLY A 886 21.43 24.15 7.33
C GLY A 886 22.15 25.42 7.78
N GLY A 887 22.28 26.39 6.88
CA GLY A 887 22.91 27.67 7.16
C GLY A 887 23.49 28.36 5.93
N ILE A 888 23.74 29.67 6.05
CA ILE A 888 24.39 30.48 5.01
C ILE A 888 25.52 31.30 5.62
N GLU A 889 26.71 31.17 5.04
CA GLU A 889 27.73 32.21 5.08
C GLU A 889 27.42 33.22 3.95
N TYR A 890 27.09 34.45 4.35
CA TYR A 890 26.39 35.52 3.61
C TYR A 890 26.57 35.61 2.08
N VAL A 891 25.47 35.43 1.34
CA VAL A 891 25.31 35.88 -0.06
C VAL A 891 23.94 36.56 -0.25
N ALA A 892 23.85 37.84 0.15
CA ALA A 892 22.64 38.63 -0.13
C ALA A 892 22.36 38.73 -1.64
N PRO A 893 21.09 38.68 -2.09
CA PRO A 893 19.86 38.79 -1.30
C PRO A 893 19.28 37.47 -0.75
N TYR A 894 19.98 36.34 -0.91
CA TYR A 894 19.40 35.02 -0.71
C TYR A 894 19.41 34.56 0.76
N ARG A 895 18.42 33.73 1.12
CA ARG A 895 18.27 33.10 2.44
C ARG A 895 18.00 31.61 2.28
N ALA A 896 18.52 30.81 3.20
CA ALA A 896 18.15 29.42 3.33
C ALA A 896 16.75 29.36 3.95
N ALA A 897 15.80 28.78 3.23
CA ALA A 897 14.47 28.50 3.73
C ALA A 897 14.06 27.08 3.31
N GLY A 898 13.58 26.29 4.26
CA GLY A 898 13.09 24.93 4.04
C GLY A 898 11.67 24.83 4.56
N PHE A 899 10.83 24.08 3.85
CA PHE A 899 9.44 23.84 4.21
C PHE A 899 9.19 22.35 4.30
N VAL A 900 8.27 21.95 5.18
CA VAL A 900 7.89 20.55 5.33
C VAL A 900 7.13 20.08 4.09
N ARG A 901 7.52 18.94 3.56
CA ARG A 901 6.65 18.10 2.73
C ARG A 901 6.21 16.87 3.54
N LYS A 902 5.02 16.36 3.22
CA LYS A 902 4.54 15.04 3.61
C LYS A 902 4.22 14.27 2.33
N ASP A 903 4.70 13.02 2.23
CA ASP A 903 4.42 12.11 1.11
C ASP A 903 4.71 12.78 -0.27
N GLY A 904 5.85 13.47 -0.35
CA GLY A 904 6.32 14.23 -1.54
C GLY A 904 5.70 15.62 -1.74
N VAL A 905 4.70 16.02 -0.94
CA VAL A 905 3.87 17.21 -1.18
C VAL A 905 4.03 18.26 -0.07
N PHE A 906 4.14 19.55 -0.40
CA PHE A 906 4.31 20.61 0.61
C PHE A 906 3.13 20.64 1.59
N TYR A 907 3.40 20.35 2.86
CA TYR A 907 2.34 20.09 3.84
C TYR A 907 1.67 21.39 4.29
N LYS A 908 0.38 21.53 3.94
CA LYS A 908 -0.48 22.65 4.31
C LYS A 908 -1.65 22.13 5.14
N GLY A 909 -1.74 22.53 6.40
CA GLY A 909 -2.79 22.05 7.29
C GLY A 909 -2.59 22.42 8.75
N ASN A 910 -3.16 21.59 9.62
CA ASN A 910 -2.90 21.58 11.06
C ASN A 910 -1.64 20.73 11.32
N PHE A 911 -0.76 21.15 12.23
CA PHE A 911 0.42 20.37 12.63
C PHE A 911 0.82 20.67 14.07
N SER A 912 1.53 19.73 14.70
CA SER A 912 2.40 20.03 15.84
C SER A 912 3.83 19.66 15.45
N VAL A 913 4.79 20.50 15.79
CA VAL A 913 6.22 20.24 15.57
C VAL A 913 7.01 20.60 16.80
N SER A 914 7.87 19.69 17.25
CA SER A 914 8.73 19.88 18.41
C SER A 914 10.11 19.27 18.21
N GLY A 915 11.06 19.67 19.05
CA GLY A 915 12.40 19.10 19.04
C GLY A 915 13.42 19.98 19.75
N THR A 916 14.70 19.72 19.47
CA THR A 916 15.84 20.49 20.01
C THR A 916 16.58 21.13 18.85
N ALA A 917 16.85 22.43 18.95
CA ALA A 917 17.62 23.18 17.96
C ALA A 917 18.92 23.73 18.57
N THR A 918 20.02 23.62 17.82
CA THR A 918 21.36 24.12 18.16
C THR A 918 21.85 25.10 17.09
N ILE A 919 22.28 26.29 17.49
CA ILE A 919 22.78 27.34 16.58
C ILE A 919 24.29 27.53 16.77
N ARG A 920 25.04 27.65 15.68
CA ARG A 920 26.47 27.93 15.68
C ARG A 920 26.73 29.19 14.84
N GLN A 921 27.56 30.10 15.34
CA GLN A 921 27.98 31.27 14.57
C GLN A 921 28.79 30.81 13.35
N SER A 922 28.54 31.41 12.19
CA SER A 922 29.38 31.26 11.00
C SER A 922 30.86 31.49 11.30
N THR A 923 31.73 30.67 10.70
CA THR A 923 33.19 30.76 10.86
C THR A 923 33.85 31.80 9.95
N ALA A 924 33.18 32.24 8.88
CA ALA A 924 33.66 33.32 8.00
C ALA A 924 34.01 34.61 8.77
N GLU A 925 35.27 35.04 8.66
CA GLU A 925 35.83 36.20 9.39
C GLU A 925 35.04 37.50 9.17
N HIS A 926 34.44 37.67 7.98
CA HIS A 926 33.65 38.84 7.63
C HIS A 926 32.29 38.93 8.35
N LEU A 927 31.85 37.87 9.05
CA LEU A 927 30.59 37.79 9.79
C LEU A 927 30.75 37.80 11.32
N ALA A 928 31.97 37.97 11.82
CA ALA A 928 32.25 38.03 13.26
C ALA A 928 31.40 39.08 14.01
N THR A 929 31.15 40.22 13.37
CA THR A 929 30.32 41.32 13.90
C THR A 929 28.82 41.18 13.61
N ALA A 930 28.43 40.43 12.57
CA ALA A 930 27.04 40.31 12.11
C ALA A 930 26.12 39.65 13.15
N ASN A 931 24.82 39.97 13.11
CA ASN A 931 23.81 39.24 13.86
C ASN A 931 23.53 37.90 13.15
N TYR A 932 23.62 36.81 13.89
CA TYR A 932 23.20 35.49 13.43
C TYR A 932 21.93 35.06 14.15
N TRP A 933 21.06 34.33 13.46
CA TRP A 933 19.76 33.90 13.97
C TRP A 933 19.17 32.74 13.15
N ILE A 934 18.39 31.89 13.82
CA ILE A 934 17.45 30.93 13.19
C ILE A 934 16.03 31.47 13.35
N GLY A 935 15.15 31.18 12.40
CA GLY A 935 13.72 31.41 12.47
C GLY A 935 12.94 30.11 12.28
N LEU A 936 11.96 29.87 13.15
CA LEU A 936 10.99 28.77 13.06
C LEU A 936 9.60 29.40 12.93
N PHE A 937 8.89 29.14 11.84
CA PHE A 937 7.73 29.95 11.46
C PHE A 937 6.59 29.17 10.78
N VAL A 938 5.40 29.75 10.85
CA VAL A 938 4.13 29.27 10.29
C VAL A 938 3.69 30.27 9.22
N SER A 939 3.45 29.81 7.99
CA SER A 939 3.12 30.67 6.84
C SER A 939 1.85 30.20 6.14
N ASN A 940 1.10 31.12 5.52
CA ASN A 940 0.02 30.74 4.59
C ASN A 940 0.53 30.42 3.17
N ASN A 941 1.83 30.63 2.91
CA ASN A 941 2.48 30.44 1.62
C ASN A 941 3.92 29.87 1.77
N TYR A 942 4.18 28.72 1.14
CA TYR A 942 5.47 28.03 1.12
C TYR A 942 6.56 28.72 0.27
N HIS A 943 6.26 29.84 -0.38
CA HIS A 943 7.25 30.71 -1.05
C HIS A 943 7.72 31.89 -0.17
N ASP A 944 7.14 32.10 1.02
CA ASP A 944 7.40 33.28 1.83
C ASP A 944 8.50 33.07 2.89
N THR A 945 9.74 33.22 2.41
CA THR A 945 10.99 33.02 3.14
C THR A 945 11.35 34.16 4.12
N TRP A 946 10.56 35.24 4.18
CA TRP A 946 10.86 36.43 4.99
C TRP A 946 9.65 37.27 5.41
N TYR A 947 9.77 37.86 6.62
CA TYR A 947 8.86 38.81 7.24
C TYR A 947 8.83 40.15 6.47
N SER A 948 7.83 40.36 5.62
CA SER A 948 7.63 41.62 4.88
C SER A 948 6.33 42.33 5.27
N LYS A 949 6.19 43.61 4.91
CA LYS A 949 4.96 44.40 5.09
C LYS A 949 4.02 44.33 3.87
N SER A 950 4.52 43.89 2.72
CA SER A 950 3.79 43.85 1.44
C SER A 950 3.29 42.46 1.05
N LYS A 951 3.65 41.44 1.82
CA LYS A 951 3.10 40.09 1.77
C LYS A 951 2.60 39.72 3.17
N ALA A 952 1.57 38.90 3.24
CA ALA A 952 1.11 38.34 4.52
C ALA A 952 2.23 37.50 5.17
N LEU A 953 2.09 37.26 6.46
CA LEU A 953 3.17 36.73 7.29
C LEU A 953 3.54 35.26 7.05
N PRO A 954 4.83 34.96 7.26
CA PRO A 954 5.26 33.95 8.23
C PRO A 954 5.22 34.49 9.68
N LEU A 955 4.42 33.91 10.59
CA LEU A 955 4.49 34.18 12.05
C LEU A 955 5.47 33.21 12.70
N GLY A 956 6.43 33.68 13.49
CA GLY A 956 7.44 32.77 14.03
C GLY A 956 8.32 33.31 15.15
N VAL A 957 9.15 32.42 15.67
CA VAL A 957 10.16 32.69 16.69
C VAL A 957 11.53 32.84 16.03
N MET A 958 12.25 33.90 16.39
CA MET A 958 13.67 34.07 16.10
C MET A 958 14.50 33.96 17.36
N VAL A 959 15.64 33.27 17.29
CA VAL A 959 16.64 33.22 18.38
C VAL A 959 17.92 33.92 17.91
N PHE A 960 18.33 34.97 18.61
CA PHE A 960 19.43 35.85 18.20
C PHE A 960 20.75 35.57 18.91
N LYS A 961 21.86 35.91 18.24
CA LYS A 961 23.18 36.17 18.83
C LYS A 961 23.07 36.85 20.20
N GLY A 962 23.48 36.15 21.25
CA GLY A 962 23.33 36.57 22.65
C GLY A 962 22.22 35.85 23.44
N GLY A 963 21.52 34.88 22.84
CA GLY A 963 20.58 34.01 23.55
C GLY A 963 19.20 34.64 23.82
N VAL A 964 18.76 35.61 23.00
CA VAL A 964 17.43 36.23 23.17
C VAL A 964 16.45 35.63 22.17
N SER A 965 15.35 35.06 22.66
CA SER A 965 14.24 34.57 21.81
C SER A 965 13.14 35.62 21.68
N GLN A 966 12.65 35.84 20.45
CA GLN A 966 11.60 36.82 20.16
C GLN A 966 10.60 36.26 19.15
N ILE A 967 9.31 36.42 19.42
CA ILE A 967 8.27 36.30 18.41
C ILE A 967 8.31 37.56 17.54
N ARG A 968 8.23 37.39 16.22
CA ARG A 968 8.12 38.50 15.26
C ARG A 968 6.98 38.26 14.29
N GLY A 969 6.25 39.34 13.98
CA GLY A 969 5.15 39.28 13.03
C GLY A 969 4.58 40.63 12.60
N TYR A 970 3.93 40.62 11.44
CA TYR A 970 3.07 41.64 10.87
C TYR A 970 1.67 41.04 10.65
N TYR A 971 0.95 40.73 11.73
CA TYR A 971 -0.42 40.25 11.60
C TYR A 971 -1.33 41.39 11.10
N ALA A 972 -2.48 41.07 10.49
CA ALA A 972 -3.46 42.07 10.09
C ALA A 972 -3.81 42.99 11.28
N ASP A 973 -3.76 44.30 11.03
CA ASP A 973 -3.93 45.39 12.01
C ASP A 973 -3.00 45.40 13.25
N ASN A 974 -2.22 44.34 13.52
CA ASN A 974 -1.32 44.24 14.67
C ASN A 974 0.14 43.96 14.27
N ASN A 975 0.93 45.02 14.35
CA ASN A 975 2.38 45.02 14.20
C ASN A 975 3.02 44.37 15.46
N LEU A 976 3.28 43.05 15.42
CA LEU A 976 3.84 42.28 16.54
C LEU A 976 5.35 42.54 16.67
N THR A 977 5.70 43.71 17.22
CA THR A 977 7.07 44.11 17.49
C THR A 977 7.71 43.31 18.63
N ALA A 978 8.53 42.33 18.28
CA ALA A 978 9.54 41.69 19.14
C ALA A 978 9.04 41.28 20.55
N GLY A 979 7.98 40.47 20.61
CA GLY A 979 7.51 39.91 21.87
C GLY A 979 8.47 38.84 22.39
N SER A 980 9.15 39.08 23.52
CA SER A 980 10.07 38.10 24.10
C SER A 980 9.36 36.80 24.50
N LEU A 981 9.99 35.65 24.25
CA LEU A 981 9.62 34.34 24.84
C LEU A 981 10.56 33.94 25.99
N GLY A 982 11.68 34.64 26.17
CA GLY A 982 12.65 34.35 27.23
C GLY A 982 14.10 34.29 26.73
N ALA A 983 15.00 33.98 27.64
CA ALA A 983 16.41 33.77 27.35
C ALA A 983 16.70 32.29 27.06
N VAL A 984 17.37 32.04 25.95
CA VAL A 984 17.97 30.75 25.57
C VAL A 984 19.37 30.71 26.18
N VAL A 985 19.54 29.86 27.19
CA VAL A 985 20.82 29.72 27.93
C VAL A 985 21.66 28.64 27.27
N ASN A 986 22.81 29.02 26.73
CA ASN A 986 23.60 28.27 25.74
C ASN A 986 22.89 28.20 24.37
N ASN A 987 23.63 27.94 23.29
CA ASN A 987 23.06 28.01 21.93
C ASN A 987 22.17 26.81 21.54
N THR A 988 21.66 26.05 22.51
CA THR A 988 20.82 24.86 22.32
C THR A 988 19.56 25.03 23.16
N PHE A 989 18.39 24.80 22.55
CA PHE A 989 17.08 25.00 23.17
C PHE A 989 16.08 23.99 22.63
N THR A 990 15.07 23.65 23.43
CA THR A 990 13.90 22.95 22.89
C THR A 990 12.92 23.95 22.29
N TYR A 991 12.17 23.52 21.28
CA TYR A 991 11.12 24.34 20.66
C TYR A 991 9.84 23.53 20.48
N LYS A 992 8.71 24.24 20.40
CA LYS A 992 7.42 23.65 20.05
C LYS A 992 6.56 24.66 19.29
N ILE A 993 6.00 24.24 18.18
CA ILE A 993 5.11 25.05 17.35
C ILE A 993 3.89 24.21 16.98
N ILE A 994 2.70 24.72 17.25
CA ILE A 994 1.43 24.06 16.94
C ILE A 994 0.63 25.00 16.06
N SER A 995 0.01 24.48 15.00
CA SER A 995 -0.98 25.16 14.19
C SER A 995 -2.23 24.28 14.11
N TYR A 996 -3.38 24.78 14.57
CA TYR A 996 -4.63 24.01 14.60
C TYR A 996 -5.83 24.93 14.48
N ASN A 997 -6.59 24.82 13.38
CA ASN A 997 -7.87 25.49 13.15
C ASN A 997 -7.87 26.99 13.53
N GLY A 998 -6.89 27.76 13.04
CA GLY A 998 -6.79 29.20 13.33
C GLY A 998 -6.03 29.54 14.63
N THR A 999 -5.62 28.55 15.42
CA THR A 999 -4.79 28.75 16.62
C THR A 999 -3.33 28.39 16.32
N ILE A 1000 -2.40 29.30 16.61
CA ILE A 1000 -0.95 29.02 16.61
C ILE A 1000 -0.41 29.10 18.04
N VAL A 1001 0.33 28.09 18.47
CA VAL A 1001 1.16 28.14 19.68
C VAL A 1001 2.63 28.18 19.26
N LEU A 1002 3.41 29.10 19.87
CA LEU A 1002 4.86 29.20 19.71
C LEU A 1002 5.53 29.05 21.08
N GLY A 1003 6.49 28.14 21.21
CA GLY A 1003 7.23 27.89 22.45
C GLY A 1003 8.72 27.63 22.26
N ILE A 1004 9.49 28.04 23.28
CA ILE A 1004 10.94 27.83 23.42
C ILE A 1004 11.22 27.47 24.87
N ASN A 1005 11.93 26.37 25.09
CA ASN A 1005 12.07 25.76 26.41
C ASN A 1005 10.68 25.62 27.08
N ASP A 1006 10.54 25.96 28.36
CA ASP A 1006 9.28 25.85 29.10
C ASP A 1006 8.33 27.07 28.93
N THR A 1007 8.61 28.00 28.01
CA THR A 1007 7.76 29.19 27.77
C THR A 1007 7.00 29.07 26.44
N TYR A 1008 5.68 29.26 26.51
CA TYR A 1008 4.76 29.16 25.37
C TYR A 1008 3.88 30.42 25.24
N LYS A 1009 3.45 30.74 24.01
CA LYS A 1009 2.46 31.79 23.71
C LYS A 1009 1.53 31.38 22.58
N SER A 1010 0.22 31.59 22.76
CA SER A 1010 -0.84 31.29 21.79
C SER A 1010 -1.35 32.55 21.07
N PHE A 1011 -1.74 32.39 19.81
CA PHE A 1011 -2.37 33.38 18.94
C PHE A 1011 -3.58 32.74 18.27
N VAL A 1012 -4.66 33.50 18.04
CA VAL A 1012 -5.89 32.99 17.40
C VAL A 1012 -6.35 33.96 16.32
N ASP A 1013 -6.47 33.46 15.10
CA ASP A 1013 -7.18 34.05 13.96
C ASP A 1013 -7.57 32.94 12.96
N GLU A 1014 -8.87 32.71 12.82
CA GLU A 1014 -9.44 31.72 11.89
C GLU A 1014 -9.21 32.07 10.41
N THR A 1015 -8.85 33.32 10.07
CA THR A 1015 -8.71 33.78 8.68
C THR A 1015 -7.30 33.64 8.11
N SER A 1016 -6.25 33.84 8.92
CA SER A 1016 -4.85 33.84 8.46
C SER A 1016 -4.00 32.69 9.03
N PHE A 1017 -4.46 32.02 10.10
CA PHE A 1017 -3.74 30.91 10.75
C PHE A 1017 -4.43 29.56 10.54
N LYS A 1018 -5.35 29.47 9.57
CA LYS A 1018 -5.91 28.19 9.12
C LYS A 1018 -5.13 27.68 7.89
N ASP A 1019 -4.95 26.36 7.81
CA ASP A 1019 -4.34 25.64 6.70
C ASP A 1019 -2.97 26.22 6.32
N THR A 1020 -1.99 26.01 7.20
CA THR A 1020 -0.67 26.66 7.14
C THR A 1020 0.46 25.68 6.82
N TYR A 1021 1.58 26.22 6.32
CA TYR A 1021 2.85 25.52 6.15
C TYR A 1021 3.78 25.78 7.33
N PHE A 1022 4.59 24.79 7.73
CA PHE A 1022 5.75 24.99 8.61
C PHE A 1022 7.01 25.29 7.79
N GLY A 1023 7.76 26.30 8.21
CA GLY A 1023 9.00 26.75 7.57
C GLY A 1023 10.13 27.01 8.57
N ILE A 1024 11.35 26.76 8.12
CA ILE A 1024 12.61 26.93 8.85
C ILE A 1024 13.53 27.81 8.02
N ASN A 1025 14.16 28.84 8.61
CA ASN A 1025 15.20 29.62 7.95
C ASN A 1025 16.36 30.01 8.88
N GLY A 1026 17.50 30.40 8.31
CA GLY A 1026 18.67 30.85 9.08
C GLY A 1026 19.55 31.83 8.30
N GLU A 1027 20.22 32.72 9.01
CA GLU A 1027 21.07 33.77 8.45
C GLU A 1027 22.33 33.99 9.31
N ASN A 1028 23.51 33.99 8.69
CA ASN A 1028 24.83 34.16 9.32
C ASN A 1028 25.19 33.10 10.39
N CYS A 1029 24.44 32.00 10.46
CA CYS A 1029 24.68 30.83 11.31
C CYS A 1029 24.69 29.54 10.48
N THR A 1030 25.25 28.49 11.06
CA THR A 1030 24.81 27.11 10.82
C THR A 1030 23.91 26.65 11.96
N PHE A 1031 22.98 25.75 11.67
CA PHE A 1031 22.07 25.16 12.64
C PHE A 1031 21.85 23.67 12.40
N GLU A 1032 21.44 23.00 13.46
CA GLU A 1032 21.11 21.58 13.53
C GLU A 1032 19.89 21.47 14.45
N LEU A 1033 18.82 20.84 14.00
CA LEU A 1033 17.62 20.64 14.81
C LEU A 1033 16.99 19.28 14.58
N THR A 1034 16.55 18.62 15.66
CA THR A 1034 15.66 17.46 15.58
C THR A 1034 14.22 17.95 15.38
N MET A 1035 13.43 17.19 14.62
CA MET A 1035 12.07 17.58 14.24
C MET A 1035 11.10 16.39 14.33
N ASP A 1036 10.38 16.27 15.44
CA ASP A 1036 9.20 15.43 15.54
C ASP A 1036 7.98 16.23 15.05
N PHE A 1037 7.46 15.87 13.87
CA PHE A 1037 6.37 16.53 13.18
C PHE A 1037 5.13 15.63 13.12
N VAL A 1038 4.00 16.12 13.63
CA VAL A 1038 2.74 15.39 13.80
C VAL A 1038 1.67 15.99 12.89
N THR A 1039 0.97 15.13 12.14
CA THR A 1039 -0.10 15.52 11.20
C THR A 1039 -1.47 14.93 11.53
N ASP A 1040 -1.57 14.06 12.54
CA ASP A 1040 -2.85 13.52 13.01
C ASP A 1040 -3.65 14.55 13.81
N ALA A 1041 -4.95 14.68 13.51
CA ALA A 1041 -5.78 15.75 14.03
C ALA A 1041 -6.05 15.64 15.53
N ASP A 1042 -6.23 14.42 16.06
CA ASP A 1042 -6.52 14.20 17.48
C ASP A 1042 -5.26 14.25 18.33
N ALA A 1043 -4.13 13.74 17.83
CA ALA A 1043 -2.82 13.94 18.42
C ALA A 1043 -2.46 15.44 18.49
N ILE A 1044 -2.67 16.21 17.42
CA ILE A 1044 -2.45 17.68 17.44
C ILE A 1044 -3.43 18.36 18.41
N LYS A 1045 -4.71 17.95 18.46
CA LYS A 1045 -5.70 18.55 19.37
C LYS A 1045 -5.35 18.28 20.84
N LYS A 1046 -4.96 17.04 21.16
CA LYS A 1046 -4.45 16.65 22.48
C LYS A 1046 -3.19 17.43 22.82
N ASP A 1047 -2.23 17.49 21.90
CA ASP A 1047 -0.95 18.15 22.12
C ASP A 1047 -1.10 19.68 22.26
N LEU A 1048 -2.06 20.29 21.56
CA LEU A 1048 -2.53 21.65 21.77
C LEU A 1048 -3.08 21.82 23.19
N ASP A 1049 -4.03 20.98 23.60
CA ASP A 1049 -4.67 21.09 24.91
C ASP A 1049 -3.66 20.85 26.06
N ASP A 1050 -2.76 19.89 25.91
CA ASP A 1050 -1.69 19.61 26.88
C ASP A 1050 -0.66 20.73 26.92
N THR A 1051 -0.29 21.31 25.77
CA THR A 1051 0.61 22.49 25.73
C THR A 1051 -0.08 23.74 26.30
N LEU A 1052 -1.39 23.90 26.12
CA LEU A 1052 -2.17 24.98 26.75
C LEU A 1052 -2.33 24.78 28.27
N LYS A 1053 -2.37 23.54 28.78
CA LYS A 1053 -2.28 23.25 30.23
C LYS A 1053 -0.89 23.57 30.78
N LEU A 1054 0.16 23.32 30.00
CA LEU A 1054 1.56 23.60 30.34
C LEU A 1054 1.94 25.08 30.19
N ALA A 1055 1.21 25.86 29.40
CA ALA A 1055 1.31 27.32 29.28
C ALA A 1055 0.82 28.09 30.53
N ARG A 1056 0.97 27.46 31.70
CA ARG A 1056 0.46 27.79 33.03
C ARG A 1056 -1.05 27.59 33.22
N PRO A 1057 -1.47 27.23 34.45
CA PRO A 1057 -2.64 26.37 34.62
C PRO A 1057 -3.97 27.12 34.64
N VAL A 1058 -5.06 26.36 34.49
CA VAL A 1058 -6.42 26.81 34.75
C VAL A 1058 -6.59 27.10 36.26
N ILE A 1059 -6.26 28.32 36.68
CA ILE A 1059 -6.62 28.83 38.01
C ILE A 1059 -8.12 29.18 37.96
N GLY A 1060 -8.94 28.31 38.57
CA GLY A 1060 -10.34 28.05 38.21
C GLY A 1060 -11.21 29.23 37.76
N ALA A 1061 -11.62 29.19 36.48
CA ALA A 1061 -12.80 29.86 35.90
C ALA A 1061 -13.05 31.34 36.28
N GLY A 1062 -11.98 32.10 36.55
CA GLY A 1062 -12.12 33.48 37.01
C GLY A 1062 -10.87 34.03 37.70
N SER A 1063 -9.67 33.50 37.43
CA SER A 1063 -8.41 33.97 38.04
C SER A 1063 -7.34 34.29 37.00
N LEU A 1064 -6.34 35.08 37.39
CA LEU A 1064 -5.32 35.66 36.52
C LEU A 1064 -3.90 35.40 37.06
N GLU A 1065 -2.91 35.37 36.17
CA GLU A 1065 -1.50 35.24 36.54
C GLU A 1065 -0.98 36.42 37.38
N ASP A 1066 -0.03 36.11 38.26
CA ASP A 1066 0.69 37.10 39.06
C ASP A 1066 1.57 38.02 38.17
N ILE A 1067 1.40 39.34 38.31
CA ILE A 1067 2.18 40.35 37.58
C ILE A 1067 3.16 41.03 38.56
N THR A 1068 4.44 40.70 38.45
CA THR A 1068 5.54 41.34 39.20
C THR A 1068 6.18 42.47 38.40
N PHE A 1069 6.48 43.59 39.05
CA PHE A 1069 7.31 44.67 38.51
C PHE A 1069 8.55 44.90 39.39
N ALA A 1070 9.70 45.16 38.77
CA ALA A 1070 10.91 45.57 39.49
C ALA A 1070 11.06 47.10 39.51
N LYS A 1071 11.69 47.66 40.55
CA LYS A 1071 11.96 49.11 40.69
C LYS A 1071 12.87 49.72 39.61
N THR A 1072 13.51 48.90 38.79
CA THR A 1072 14.25 49.32 37.58
C THR A 1072 13.34 49.62 36.39
N GLU A 1073 12.06 49.28 36.48
CA GLU A 1073 11.09 49.43 35.40
C GLU A 1073 10.31 50.74 35.53
N GLU A 1074 9.96 51.32 34.39
CA GLU A 1074 9.27 52.61 34.28
C GLU A 1074 8.00 52.44 33.44
N ILE A 1075 6.91 53.11 33.81
CA ILE A 1075 5.63 53.05 33.08
C ILE A 1075 5.78 53.61 31.66
N GLY A 1076 6.75 54.51 31.42
CA GLY A 1076 7.13 54.94 30.08
C GLY A 1076 7.65 53.81 29.18
N LYS A 1077 8.27 52.77 29.77
CA LYS A 1077 8.99 51.69 29.10
C LYS A 1077 8.30 50.33 29.35
N THR A 1078 8.84 49.50 30.24
CA THR A 1078 8.39 48.12 30.53
C THR A 1078 7.56 47.97 31.81
N GLY A 1079 7.52 48.97 32.69
CA GLY A 1079 6.83 48.94 33.99
C GLY A 1079 5.30 49.02 33.91
N LYS A 1080 4.72 48.33 32.94
CA LYS A 1080 3.28 48.26 32.65
C LYS A 1080 2.93 46.95 31.96
N ALA A 1081 1.82 46.36 32.36
CA ALA A 1081 1.22 45.19 31.73
C ALA A 1081 -0.27 45.46 31.48
N PHE A 1082 -0.76 45.10 30.29
CA PHE A 1082 -2.21 45.04 30.06
C PHE A 1082 -2.77 43.77 30.68
N VAL A 1083 -3.86 43.90 31.44
CA VAL A 1083 -4.54 42.76 32.06
C VAL A 1083 -5.48 42.14 31.04
N SER A 1084 -5.16 40.92 30.63
CA SER A 1084 -5.98 40.12 29.70
C SER A 1084 -6.58 38.93 30.44
N TYR A 1085 -7.87 38.66 30.20
CA TYR A 1085 -8.60 37.53 30.78
C TYR A 1085 -9.25 36.73 29.63
N GLY A 1086 -9.18 35.39 29.68
CA GLY A 1086 -9.64 34.52 28.58
C GLY A 1086 -9.05 34.87 27.20
N GLY A 1087 -7.78 35.32 27.17
CA GLY A 1087 -7.12 35.81 25.95
C GLY A 1087 -7.54 37.21 25.46
N LYS A 1088 -8.51 37.87 26.10
CA LYS A 1088 -9.06 39.16 25.68
C LYS A 1088 -8.71 40.29 26.66
N GLN A 1089 -8.64 41.52 26.14
CA GLN A 1089 -8.42 42.73 26.94
C GLN A 1089 -9.66 43.06 27.79
N LEU A 1090 -9.49 43.40 29.07
CA LEU A 1090 -10.58 43.87 29.93
C LEU A 1090 -10.97 45.32 29.58
N THR A 1091 -12.04 45.50 28.80
CA THR A 1091 -12.40 46.77 28.13
C THR A 1091 -13.53 47.58 28.78
N ASP A 1092 -14.80 47.15 28.71
CA ASP A 1092 -15.96 47.96 29.13
C ASP A 1092 -16.76 47.41 30.33
N ASN A 1093 -17.03 46.10 30.36
CA ASN A 1093 -17.95 45.49 31.33
C ASN A 1093 -17.27 44.30 32.01
N TYR A 1094 -16.61 44.57 33.14
CA TYR A 1094 -15.87 43.58 33.93
C TYR A 1094 -15.82 43.96 35.41
N ILE A 1095 -15.58 42.96 36.24
CA ILE A 1095 -15.20 43.09 37.65
C ILE A 1095 -13.85 42.40 37.77
N ILE A 1096 -12.87 43.05 38.40
CA ILE A 1096 -11.58 42.44 38.70
C ILE A 1096 -11.13 42.86 40.09
N SER A 1097 -10.61 41.90 40.85
CA SER A 1097 -10.05 42.08 42.19
C SER A 1097 -8.69 41.40 42.29
N GLY A 1098 -7.95 41.69 43.36
CA GLY A 1098 -6.72 40.96 43.69
C GLY A 1098 -5.99 41.58 44.87
N LYS A 1099 -4.76 41.10 45.11
CA LYS A 1099 -3.82 41.66 46.06
C LYS A 1099 -2.71 42.42 45.34
N LEU A 1100 -2.21 43.44 46.01
CA LEU A 1100 -1.07 44.25 45.62
C LEU A 1100 -0.08 44.24 46.77
N ASP A 1101 1.05 43.58 46.59
CA ASP A 1101 2.22 43.69 47.47
C ASP A 1101 3.15 44.80 46.96
N ILE A 1102 3.64 45.63 47.87
CA ILE A 1102 4.68 46.64 47.64
C ILE A 1102 5.86 46.30 48.55
N TYR A 1103 6.97 45.87 47.95
CA TYR A 1103 8.11 45.31 48.67
C TYR A 1103 9.18 46.33 49.04
N ASP A 1104 9.65 47.16 48.10
CA ASP A 1104 10.66 48.19 48.32
C ASP A 1104 10.68 49.24 47.21
N SER A 1105 11.02 50.47 47.56
CA SER A 1105 11.09 51.62 46.64
C SER A 1105 12.53 52.07 46.38
N ASP A 1106 12.81 52.63 45.20
CA ASP A 1106 14.11 53.24 44.92
C ASP A 1106 14.18 54.67 45.49
N MET A 1107 14.53 54.75 46.77
CA MET A 1107 14.72 56.00 47.50
C MET A 1107 15.94 56.84 47.02
N SER A 1108 16.69 56.42 45.99
CA SER A 1108 17.83 57.18 45.45
C SER A 1108 17.41 58.32 44.51
N LYS A 1109 16.12 58.47 44.19
CA LYS A 1109 15.61 59.42 43.19
C LYS A 1109 15.37 60.81 43.79
N PRO A 1110 15.63 61.90 43.04
CA PRO A 1110 15.46 63.26 43.53
C PRO A 1110 13.98 63.64 43.70
N ASN A 1111 13.71 64.64 44.55
CA ASN A 1111 12.41 65.07 45.13
C ASN A 1111 11.28 65.48 44.15
N ASN A 1112 11.34 65.09 42.89
CA ASN A 1112 10.29 65.28 41.88
C ASN A 1112 9.93 63.97 41.14
N GLN A 1113 10.52 62.84 41.56
CA GLN A 1113 10.31 61.49 41.02
C GLN A 1113 9.83 60.57 42.15
N CYS A 1114 8.51 60.44 42.27
CA CYS A 1114 7.84 59.73 43.37
C CYS A 1114 7.55 58.28 42.95
N PRO A 1115 8.01 57.26 43.71
CA PRO A 1115 7.65 55.87 43.46
C PRO A 1115 6.14 55.70 43.53
N HIS A 1116 5.55 55.03 42.53
CA HIS A 1116 4.10 54.85 42.47
C HIS A 1116 3.67 53.54 41.82
N ILE A 1117 2.53 53.03 42.26
CA ILE A 1117 1.77 51.96 41.61
C ILE A 1117 0.67 52.60 40.75
N HIS A 1118 0.37 51.96 39.62
CA HIS A 1118 -0.47 52.49 38.56
C HIS A 1118 -1.56 51.49 38.18
N ILE A 1119 -2.81 51.92 38.18
CA ILE A 1119 -3.95 51.20 37.60
C ILE A 1119 -4.61 52.12 36.57
N GLY A 1120 -4.46 51.80 35.29
CA GLY A 1120 -4.79 52.64 34.15
C GLY A 1120 -5.85 52.04 33.23
N PHE A 1121 -6.59 52.91 32.55
CA PHE A 1121 -7.62 52.54 31.59
C PHE A 1121 -7.19 52.98 30.18
N GLY A 1122 -6.39 52.15 29.52
CA GLY A 1122 -5.79 52.38 28.21
C GLY A 1122 -4.32 52.82 28.26
N THR A 1123 -3.78 53.27 27.12
CA THR A 1123 -2.39 53.75 26.97
C THR A 1123 -2.14 55.17 27.51
N SER A 1124 -3.20 55.87 27.91
CA SER A 1124 -3.20 57.27 28.33
C SER A 1124 -2.81 57.45 29.80
N THR A 1125 -1.82 58.30 30.09
CA THR A 1125 -1.46 58.67 31.47
C THR A 1125 -2.43 59.69 32.10
N ALA A 1126 -3.48 60.12 31.39
CA ALA A 1126 -4.56 60.97 31.90
C ALA A 1126 -5.74 60.17 32.50
N ASP A 1127 -5.76 58.85 32.33
CA ASP A 1127 -6.89 57.97 32.61
C ASP A 1127 -6.50 56.86 33.59
N ARG A 1128 -5.95 57.25 34.75
CA ARG A 1128 -5.32 56.34 35.70
C ARG A 1128 -5.50 56.71 37.18
N ILE A 1129 -5.61 55.71 38.02
CA ILE A 1129 -5.51 55.81 39.48
C ILE A 1129 -4.06 55.51 39.88
N LEU A 1130 -3.57 56.24 40.87
CA LEU A 1130 -2.23 56.09 41.43
C LEU A 1130 -2.27 55.78 42.92
N LEU A 1131 -1.35 54.93 43.39
CA LEU A 1131 -0.93 54.90 44.79
C LEU A 1131 0.53 55.36 44.82
N TYR A 1132 0.81 56.53 45.41
CA TYR A 1132 2.12 57.19 45.28
C TYR A 1132 2.75 57.49 46.65
N ASP A 1133 4.05 57.25 46.82
CA ASP A 1133 4.82 57.79 47.95
C ASP A 1133 5.50 59.09 47.52
N ARG A 1134 4.81 60.22 47.76
CA ARG A 1134 5.27 61.54 47.34
C ARG A 1134 6.42 62.10 48.18
N SER A 1135 6.60 61.54 49.37
CA SER A 1135 7.49 62.10 50.39
C SER A 1135 8.72 61.21 50.63
N LEU A 1136 8.86 60.08 49.92
CA LEU A 1136 9.84 59.03 50.18
C LEU A 1136 9.81 58.60 51.66
N SER A 1137 8.59 58.35 52.14
CA SER A 1137 8.23 58.18 53.54
C SER A 1137 7.67 56.79 53.87
N GLY A 1138 7.38 55.98 52.85
CA GLY A 1138 6.60 54.75 52.98
C GLY A 1138 5.08 54.97 52.97
N ASN A 1139 4.59 56.20 52.99
CA ASN A 1139 3.15 56.50 52.98
C ASN A 1139 2.63 56.62 51.54
N TYR A 1140 1.88 55.61 51.08
CA TYR A 1140 1.26 55.62 49.75
C TYR A 1140 -0.10 56.33 49.81
N GLU A 1141 -0.19 57.48 49.16
CA GLU A 1141 -1.42 58.29 49.05
C GLU A 1141 -2.19 57.95 47.76
N LEU A 1142 -3.52 57.97 47.83
CA LEU A 1142 -4.38 57.77 46.65
C LEU A 1142 -4.43 59.02 45.75
N GLY A 1143 -4.04 58.86 44.50
CA GLY A 1143 -4.02 59.90 43.47
C GLY A 1143 -5.05 59.71 42.37
N LEU A 1144 -5.87 60.75 42.13
CA LEU A 1144 -6.73 60.86 40.95
C LEU A 1144 -6.05 61.66 39.83
N PRO A 1145 -6.33 61.36 38.55
CA PRO A 1145 -5.48 61.81 37.46
C PRO A 1145 -5.70 63.28 37.07
N TYR A 1146 -4.65 64.07 37.26
CA TYR A 1146 -4.47 65.49 36.87
C TYR A 1146 -5.00 66.57 37.84
N THR A 1147 -5.23 66.24 39.11
CA THR A 1147 -5.40 67.24 40.20
C THR A 1147 -4.42 66.97 41.34
N TYR A 1148 -3.35 67.77 41.43
CA TYR A 1148 -2.37 67.74 42.54
C TYR A 1148 -2.90 68.38 43.85
N SER A 1149 -4.21 68.33 44.10
CA SER A 1149 -4.88 68.89 45.29
C SER A 1149 -4.82 67.92 46.46
N THR A 1150 -4.41 68.42 47.63
CA THR A 1150 -3.84 67.62 48.74
C THR A 1150 -4.79 67.40 49.91
N ASP A 1151 -6.07 67.17 49.64
CA ASP A 1151 -7.11 67.06 50.67
C ASP A 1151 -7.77 65.67 50.64
N GLY A 1152 -7.55 64.85 51.67
CA GLY A 1152 -8.25 63.59 51.92
C GLY A 1152 -7.34 62.44 52.38
N THR A 1153 -7.87 61.58 53.27
CA THR A 1153 -7.12 60.86 54.31
C THR A 1153 -6.64 59.44 53.98
N ASP A 1154 -6.95 58.89 52.81
CA ASP A 1154 -6.53 57.53 52.44
C ASP A 1154 -5.01 57.45 52.21
N SER A 1155 -4.29 56.90 53.19
CA SER A 1155 -2.83 56.72 53.16
C SER A 1155 -2.46 55.34 53.72
N PHE A 1156 -1.71 54.58 52.92
CA PHE A 1156 -1.34 53.19 53.21
C PHE A 1156 0.15 53.14 53.60
N VAL A 1157 0.43 52.72 54.84
CA VAL A 1157 1.77 52.84 55.46
C VAL A 1157 2.62 51.60 55.22
N LYS A 1158 3.63 51.70 54.37
CA LYS A 1158 4.65 50.69 54.10
C LYS A 1158 5.77 50.82 55.15
N GLU A 1159 5.63 50.10 56.25
CA GLU A 1159 6.68 50.03 57.29
C GLU A 1159 8.03 49.55 56.72
N GLN A 1160 9.12 50.16 57.18
CA GLN A 1160 10.46 49.84 56.69
C GLN A 1160 10.82 48.37 56.95
N GLY A 1161 11.27 47.65 55.91
CA GLY A 1161 11.60 46.23 55.97
C GLY A 1161 10.39 45.27 56.01
N LYS A 1162 9.16 45.78 55.85
CA LYS A 1162 7.95 44.96 55.64
C LYS A 1162 7.37 45.17 54.24
N THR A 1163 6.61 44.19 53.77
CA THR A 1163 5.69 44.32 52.63
C THR A 1163 4.45 45.10 53.08
N LEU A 1164 3.97 46.02 52.24
CA LEU A 1164 2.62 46.54 52.31
C LEU A 1164 1.74 45.75 51.35
N THR A 1165 0.76 45.02 51.88
CA THR A 1165 -0.25 44.29 51.09
C THR A 1165 -1.57 45.04 51.14
N ILE A 1166 -2.19 45.27 49.99
CA ILE A 1166 -3.48 45.96 49.84
C ILE A 1166 -4.40 45.07 49.00
N GLU A 1167 -5.65 44.86 49.41
CA GLU A 1167 -6.67 44.23 48.57
C GLU A 1167 -7.35 45.29 47.70
N TRP A 1168 -7.37 45.09 46.38
CA TRP A 1168 -7.88 46.08 45.42
C TRP A 1168 -8.97 45.47 44.52
N MET A 1169 -9.89 46.31 44.05
CA MET A 1169 -10.93 45.91 43.10
C MET A 1169 -11.36 47.05 42.18
N VAL A 1170 -11.52 46.75 40.89
CA VAL A 1170 -12.13 47.59 39.86
C VAL A 1170 -13.41 46.93 39.39
N VAL A 1171 -14.54 47.61 39.56
CA VAL A 1171 -15.80 47.30 38.87
C VAL A 1171 -15.92 48.28 37.71
N LYS A 1172 -15.83 47.83 36.45
CA LYS A 1172 -16.08 48.65 35.25
C LYS A 1172 -17.36 48.22 34.54
N VAL A 1173 -18.22 49.18 34.23
CA VAL A 1173 -19.52 48.97 33.59
C VAL A 1173 -19.94 50.20 32.79
N ASN A 1174 -20.26 50.03 31.52
CA ASN A 1174 -20.76 51.06 30.61
C ASN A 1174 -19.97 52.39 30.65
N GLY A 1175 -18.64 52.31 30.52
CA GLY A 1175 -17.75 53.48 30.55
C GLY A 1175 -17.48 54.08 31.93
N ASN A 1176 -18.09 53.56 33.00
CA ASN A 1176 -17.83 54.00 34.38
C ASN A 1176 -16.99 52.95 35.11
N ALA A 1177 -16.02 53.37 35.94
CA ALA A 1177 -15.30 52.48 36.85
C ALA A 1177 -15.41 52.93 38.31
N PHE A 1178 -15.49 51.95 39.21
CA PHE A 1178 -15.59 52.08 40.65
C PHE A 1178 -14.42 51.32 41.28
N PHE A 1179 -13.62 51.99 42.09
CA PHE A 1179 -12.35 51.47 42.60
C PHE A 1179 -12.35 51.39 44.13
N TYR A 1180 -12.05 50.20 44.63
CA TYR A 1180 -12.10 49.83 46.03
C TYR A 1180 -10.70 49.44 46.52
N LEU A 1181 -10.36 49.83 47.75
CA LEU A 1181 -9.15 49.42 48.46
C LEU A 1181 -9.51 48.97 49.88
N ASP A 1182 -9.07 47.76 50.23
CA ASP A 1182 -9.38 47.03 51.46
C ASP A 1182 -10.90 46.96 51.73
N GLY A 1183 -11.65 46.69 50.66
CA GLY A 1183 -13.12 46.57 50.65
C GLY A 1183 -13.91 47.88 50.59
N GLU A 1184 -13.30 49.03 50.90
CA GLU A 1184 -13.99 50.33 50.87
C GLU A 1184 -13.86 51.01 49.50
N LEU A 1185 -14.96 51.60 48.99
CA LEU A 1185 -14.95 52.39 47.75
C LEU A 1185 -14.19 53.70 47.98
N ARG A 1186 -13.10 53.92 47.22
CA ARG A 1186 -12.27 55.13 47.34
C ARG A 1186 -12.43 56.10 46.18
N ALA A 1187 -12.77 55.60 44.99
CA ALA A 1187 -12.83 56.41 43.78
C ALA A 1187 -13.86 55.92 42.77
N VAL A 1188 -14.43 56.86 42.01
CA VAL A 1188 -15.31 56.61 40.86
C VAL A 1188 -14.85 57.48 39.69
N TYR A 1189 -14.77 56.90 38.49
CA TYR A 1189 -14.47 57.61 37.26
C TYR A 1189 -15.59 57.35 36.24
N THR A 1190 -16.37 58.39 35.92
CA THR A 1190 -17.50 58.29 34.98
C THR A 1190 -17.14 58.78 33.57
N GLY A 1191 -17.75 58.19 32.54
CA GLY A 1191 -17.68 58.69 31.16
C GLY A 1191 -16.43 58.30 30.34
N MET A 1192 -15.68 57.29 30.77
CA MET A 1192 -14.52 56.76 30.03
C MET A 1192 -14.92 56.03 28.74
N SER A 1193 -13.95 55.87 27.83
CA SER A 1193 -14.13 55.02 26.65
C SER A 1193 -14.34 53.54 27.01
N LYS A 1194 -15.25 52.92 26.25
CA LYS A 1194 -15.55 51.49 26.29
C LYS A 1194 -14.40 50.62 25.78
N THR A 1195 -13.57 51.12 24.86
CA THR A 1195 -12.46 50.34 24.25
C THR A 1195 -11.17 50.34 25.06
N ASN A 1196 -11.12 51.06 26.18
CA ASN A 1196 -9.90 51.22 26.97
C ASN A 1196 -9.62 50.00 27.86
N GLY A 1197 -8.68 49.16 27.42
CA GLY A 1197 -8.18 47.99 28.16
C GLY A 1197 -7.54 48.34 29.51
N LEU A 1198 -7.75 47.49 30.52
CA LEU A 1198 -7.13 47.63 31.84
C LEU A 1198 -5.61 47.42 31.79
N LEU A 1199 -4.89 48.28 32.49
CA LEU A 1199 -3.44 48.24 32.61
C LEU A 1199 -3.05 48.35 34.09
N VAL A 1200 -2.10 47.52 34.53
CA VAL A 1200 -1.41 47.66 35.81
C VAL A 1200 0.06 48.02 35.59
N GLY A 1201 0.71 48.68 36.53
CA GLY A 1201 2.10 49.12 36.40
C GLY A 1201 2.73 49.58 37.70
N SER A 1202 4.04 49.76 37.65
CA SER A 1202 4.86 50.31 38.74
C SER A 1202 5.94 51.20 38.16
N GLU A 1203 6.28 52.26 38.89
CA GLU A 1203 7.45 53.10 38.62
C GLU A 1203 8.24 53.25 39.92
N TRP A 1204 9.49 52.78 39.91
CA TRP A 1204 10.43 52.77 41.03
C TRP A 1204 10.02 51.97 42.29
N ASN A 1205 9.06 51.05 42.19
CA ASN A 1205 8.76 50.06 43.26
C ASN A 1205 8.90 48.62 42.77
N ASP A 1206 9.56 47.79 43.58
CA ASP A 1206 9.40 46.33 43.54
C ASP A 1206 8.00 46.01 44.08
N SER A 1207 7.16 45.38 43.25
CA SER A 1207 5.75 45.17 43.56
C SER A 1207 5.17 43.95 42.83
N LYS A 1208 4.03 43.45 43.31
CA LYS A 1208 3.37 42.28 42.73
C LYS A 1208 1.85 42.43 42.84
N PHE A 1209 1.17 42.30 41.71
CA PHE A 1209 -0.26 42.02 41.64
C PHE A 1209 -0.46 40.50 41.62
N TYR A 1210 -1.30 39.95 42.49
CA TYR A 1210 -1.46 38.50 42.65
C TYR A 1210 -2.83 38.13 43.24
N ASP A 1211 -3.15 36.82 43.30
CA ASP A 1211 -4.46 36.32 43.77
C ASP A 1211 -5.64 36.96 43.00
N MET A 1212 -5.35 37.42 41.77
CA MET A 1212 -6.22 38.24 40.96
C MET A 1212 -7.36 37.41 40.40
N LYS A 1213 -8.58 37.97 40.47
CA LYS A 1213 -9.81 37.32 40.02
C LYS A 1213 -10.65 38.26 39.18
N ALA A 1214 -11.14 37.79 38.04
CA ALA A 1214 -11.88 38.58 37.06
C ALA A 1214 -13.16 37.87 36.59
N LEU A 1215 -14.19 38.66 36.30
CA LEU A 1215 -15.42 38.29 35.62
C LEU A 1215 -15.73 39.37 34.58
N SER A 1216 -16.20 38.97 33.41
CA SER A 1216 -16.50 39.84 32.28
C SER A 1216 -17.86 39.50 31.68
N LEU A 1217 -18.56 40.51 31.13
CA LEU A 1217 -19.83 40.29 30.45
C LEU A 1217 -19.68 39.41 29.18
N GLU A 1218 -18.50 39.45 28.56
CA GLU A 1218 -18.18 38.80 27.29
C GLU A 1218 -17.83 37.30 27.42
N LEU A 1219 -17.16 36.90 28.51
CA LEU A 1219 -16.71 35.51 28.73
C LEU A 1219 -17.52 34.80 29.82
N ASP A 1220 -18.00 35.53 30.82
CA ASP A 1220 -18.54 34.97 32.08
C ASP A 1220 -19.99 35.41 32.33
N SER A 1221 -20.73 35.71 31.26
CA SER A 1221 -21.96 36.53 31.28
C SER A 1221 -22.92 36.28 32.46
N THR A 1222 -23.27 35.02 32.74
CA THR A 1222 -24.17 34.65 33.85
C THR A 1222 -23.58 34.97 35.24
N LEU A 1223 -22.28 34.72 35.44
CA LEU A 1223 -21.58 35.02 36.69
C LEU A 1223 -21.38 36.53 36.83
N TYR A 1224 -20.97 37.22 35.76
CA TYR A 1224 -20.85 38.68 35.73
C TYR A 1224 -22.17 39.36 36.09
N GLN A 1225 -23.29 38.94 35.50
CA GLN A 1225 -24.62 39.51 35.80
C GLN A 1225 -25.06 39.24 37.25
N THR A 1226 -24.67 38.10 37.82
CA THR A 1226 -24.93 37.78 39.24
C THR A 1226 -24.09 38.65 40.18
N GLU A 1227 -22.82 38.89 39.83
CA GLU A 1227 -21.88 39.66 40.66
C GLU A 1227 -22.11 41.17 40.58
N ILE A 1228 -22.35 41.72 39.37
CA ILE A 1228 -22.56 43.16 39.15
C ILE A 1228 -23.83 43.66 39.86
N ALA A 1229 -24.83 42.79 40.06
CA ALA A 1229 -26.05 43.10 40.79
C ALA A 1229 -25.79 43.57 42.24
N LYS A 1230 -24.71 43.07 42.89
CA LYS A 1230 -24.32 43.49 44.25
C LYS A 1230 -23.95 44.97 44.33
N TYR A 1231 -23.43 45.54 43.24
CA TYR A 1231 -22.98 46.93 43.14
C TYR A 1231 -24.05 47.87 42.57
N SER A 1232 -25.26 47.36 42.25
CA SER A 1232 -26.32 48.10 41.55
C SER A 1232 -26.74 49.41 42.21
N SER A 1233 -26.73 49.48 43.55
CA SER A 1233 -27.00 50.71 44.31
C SER A 1233 -25.93 51.79 44.09
N VAL A 1234 -24.66 51.41 44.22
CA VAL A 1234 -23.50 52.28 43.97
C VAL A 1234 -23.44 52.71 42.50
N ILE A 1235 -23.67 51.79 41.56
CA ILE A 1235 -23.71 52.12 40.13
C ILE A 1235 -24.80 53.18 39.87
N SER A 1236 -26.02 52.97 40.37
CA SER A 1236 -27.15 53.90 40.20
C SER A 1236 -26.88 55.30 40.75
N GLN A 1237 -26.10 55.42 41.84
CA GLN A 1237 -25.74 56.70 42.46
C GLN A 1237 -24.90 57.61 41.53
N TYR A 1238 -24.07 57.03 40.66
CA TYR A 1238 -23.16 57.77 39.78
C TYR A 1238 -23.50 57.68 38.28
N GLN A 1239 -24.36 56.75 37.87
CA GLN A 1239 -24.71 56.46 36.47
C GLN A 1239 -25.22 57.66 35.66
N ASN A 1240 -25.79 58.69 36.32
CA ASN A 1240 -26.33 59.89 35.67
C ASN A 1240 -25.31 61.05 35.50
N GLN A 1241 -24.03 60.87 35.83
CA GLN A 1241 -23.01 61.92 35.64
C GLN A 1241 -22.43 61.89 34.23
N THR A 1242 -23.00 62.70 33.33
CA THR A 1242 -22.67 62.73 31.89
C THR A 1242 -21.43 63.57 31.53
N THR A 1243 -20.50 63.75 32.46
CA THR A 1243 -19.19 64.38 32.22
C THR A 1243 -18.08 63.47 32.74
N ASN A 1244 -16.86 63.70 32.26
CA ASN A 1244 -15.69 62.84 32.49
C ASN A 1244 -15.11 63.05 33.91
N ASN A 1245 -15.93 62.77 34.92
CA ASN A 1245 -15.73 63.18 36.31
C ASN A 1245 -14.88 62.15 37.07
N LYS A 1246 -13.85 62.64 37.74
CA LYS A 1246 -12.93 61.88 38.59
C LYS A 1246 -13.27 62.20 40.03
N ILE A 1247 -13.96 61.28 40.70
CA ILE A 1247 -14.62 61.50 41.99
C ILE A 1247 -13.88 60.69 43.06
N ARG A 1248 -13.39 61.34 44.12
CA ARG A 1248 -13.02 60.67 45.37
C ARG A 1248 -14.29 60.48 46.19
N VAL A 1249 -14.41 59.33 46.86
CA VAL A 1249 -15.52 59.00 47.78
C VAL A 1249 -15.08 59.29 49.21
#